data_AF-A0A1X6P477-F1
#
_entry.id   AF-A0A1X6P477-F1
#
_cell.length_a   1.000
_cell.length_b   1.000
_cell.length_c   1.000
_cell.angle_alpha   90.00
_cell.angle_beta   90.00
_cell.angle_gamma   90.00
#
_symmetry.space_group_name_H-M   'P 1'
#
loop_
_entity.id
_entity.type
_entity.pdbx_description
1 polymer ?
#
loop_
_entity_poly.entity_id
_entity_poly.type
_entity_poly.pdbx_seq_one_letter_code
_entity_poly.pdbx_strand_id
1 'polypeptide(L)'
;MALPERAIELTIIIAQYFTCSVFLLFLIHKLLMLVYYPFVTRRDPVVGKLPADRPFVTVQLPCFNEAAVIRRVIDASCAMKWPRDRFEVHVLDDSNDVTTAISEEAAAHWRSQGTECRVIRRPVRTGYKAGALQYDIDNEVHPDSKFFPVFDADFCPAPEWLESIMPYFFDEEGNDLEHLSMVQGRWAYLNADLNLITRIQELILSGHFFIEQVFRSRTGRPWNFNGTAGVWRRAAIAAVGGWEHDTIVEDSDLSIKCFDAGFRGVYVRDITAASELPTAISDYRSQQTRWIKGFGQLFAKRAGMALTSHNTTLLHKAEFLFHTLPSLCYFATVLFQLYFPLAVFVNTYFSWPWLGVNLGALSIFWAFYSLTLYRMLGFWRGLANQWRIVGIMVLCWGLSPLLAYAFVEGMISSDATFTRTPKRAATESVNDSMSTNVTATPLASSNDSNASDEAMMTATVRVVPVIDSNAASPQTSTHSQGSRDQGPSFASMSGATTLTTMTSATAVTDLESVVSKSTASTTKKAKASYFTTKITFLPFFEFAVAIWSLFATVAALFGLAGVPISEFFNRGVLWLSAVVVFSTGCAIGLLWSSLGAIGGMIQGLYMDFTASRNKSDALGTAESSSDLDLSASDEPEPEQSTGNLSSVPAVEVAPAAVAVATPDTVVVTSLRGPAPPLATVVEV
;
A
#
# COMPACT_ATOMS: atom_id res chain seq x y z
N MET A 1 33.63 -25.93 -18.43
CA MET A 1 33.22 -25.03 -17.34
C MET A 1 31.72 -24.70 -17.34
N ALA A 2 30.89 -25.21 -18.26
CA ALA A 2 29.50 -24.74 -18.47
C ALA A 2 28.37 -25.37 -17.62
N LEU A 3 28.71 -26.15 -16.58
CA LEU A 3 27.71 -26.73 -15.66
C LEU A 3 27.13 -25.72 -14.64
N PRO A 4 27.93 -24.83 -14.01
CA PRO A 4 27.43 -23.82 -13.08
C PRO A 4 26.50 -22.81 -13.75
N GLU A 5 26.84 -22.36 -14.97
CA GLU A 5 26.06 -21.37 -15.73
C GLU A 5 24.62 -21.87 -15.95
N ARG A 6 24.45 -23.09 -16.48
CA ARG A 6 23.12 -23.69 -16.68
C ARG A 6 22.36 -23.95 -15.38
N ALA A 7 23.06 -24.25 -14.29
CA ALA A 7 22.44 -24.39 -12.98
C ALA A 7 21.94 -23.04 -12.43
N ILE A 8 22.68 -21.95 -12.67
CA ILE A 8 22.29 -20.58 -12.33
C ILE A 8 21.10 -20.14 -13.20
N GLU A 9 21.16 -20.29 -14.52
CA GLU A 9 20.04 -20.02 -15.45
C GLU A 9 18.76 -20.75 -15.01
N LEU A 10 18.85 -22.05 -14.74
CA LEU A 10 17.71 -22.86 -14.29
C LEU A 10 17.17 -22.40 -12.93
N THR A 11 18.04 -22.05 -11.99
CA THR A 11 17.64 -21.54 -10.66
C THR A 11 16.90 -20.19 -10.79
N ILE A 12 17.41 -19.30 -11.64
CA ILE A 12 16.74 -18.02 -11.97
C ILE A 12 15.38 -18.29 -12.58
N ILE A 13 15.26 -19.17 -13.57
CA ILE A 13 14.00 -19.51 -14.24
C ILE A 13 12.97 -20.11 -13.25
N ILE A 14 13.42 -20.97 -12.32
CA ILE A 14 12.54 -21.52 -11.27
C ILE A 14 12.05 -20.41 -10.33
N ALA A 15 12.93 -19.54 -9.84
CA ALA A 15 12.55 -18.40 -9.00
C ALA A 15 11.65 -17.41 -9.74
N GLN A 16 11.88 -17.22 -11.04
CA GLN A 16 11.11 -16.38 -11.95
C GLN A 16 9.66 -16.87 -12.09
N TYR A 17 9.45 -18.17 -12.32
CA TYR A 17 8.11 -18.76 -12.36
C TYR A 17 7.44 -18.82 -10.98
N PHE A 18 8.18 -19.10 -9.91
CA PHE A 18 7.64 -19.09 -8.55
C PHE A 18 7.12 -17.70 -8.17
N THR A 19 7.94 -16.66 -8.34
CA THR A 19 7.55 -15.27 -8.01
C THR A 19 6.39 -14.78 -8.86
N CYS A 20 6.37 -15.09 -10.16
CA CYS A 20 5.18 -14.82 -11.00
C CYS A 20 3.93 -15.57 -10.55
N SER A 21 4.05 -16.82 -10.10
CA SER A 21 2.89 -17.61 -9.63
C SER A 21 2.31 -17.02 -8.34
N VAL A 22 3.17 -16.62 -7.40
CA VAL A 22 2.75 -15.93 -6.17
C VAL A 22 2.08 -14.59 -6.50
N PHE A 23 2.73 -13.73 -7.31
CA PHE A 23 2.12 -12.46 -7.68
C PHE A 23 0.80 -12.66 -8.42
N LEU A 24 0.72 -13.56 -9.41
CA LEU A 24 -0.49 -13.85 -10.18
C LEU A 24 -1.66 -14.33 -9.29
N LEU A 25 -1.38 -15.15 -8.27
CA LEU A 25 -2.40 -15.63 -7.32
C LEU A 25 -3.07 -14.47 -6.56
N PHE A 26 -2.29 -13.61 -5.93
CA PHE A 26 -2.83 -12.44 -5.22
C PHE A 26 -3.36 -11.36 -6.19
N LEU A 27 -2.79 -11.25 -7.38
CA LEU A 27 -3.23 -10.36 -8.45
C LEU A 27 -4.65 -10.68 -8.92
N ILE A 28 -4.96 -11.97 -9.12
CA ILE A 28 -6.32 -12.43 -9.48
C ILE A 28 -7.31 -12.07 -8.37
N HIS A 29 -6.91 -12.17 -7.10
CA HIS A 29 -7.74 -11.76 -5.96
C HIS A 29 -7.99 -10.24 -5.91
N LYS A 30 -6.97 -9.40 -6.13
CA LYS A 30 -7.17 -7.94 -6.25
C LYS A 30 -8.01 -7.58 -7.48
N LEU A 31 -7.81 -8.23 -8.62
CA LEU A 31 -8.63 -8.03 -9.82
C LEU A 31 -10.09 -8.41 -9.57
N LEU A 32 -10.34 -9.52 -8.87
CA LEU A 32 -11.68 -9.94 -8.44
C LEU A 32 -12.33 -8.87 -7.55
N MET A 33 -11.60 -8.31 -6.58
CA MET A 33 -12.07 -7.21 -5.74
C MET A 33 -12.45 -5.97 -6.57
N LEU A 34 -11.65 -5.59 -7.58
CA LEU A 34 -11.94 -4.45 -8.45
C LEU A 34 -13.15 -4.68 -9.38
N VAL A 35 -13.25 -5.86 -9.99
CA VAL A 35 -14.37 -6.22 -10.87
C VAL A 35 -15.69 -6.30 -10.09
N TYR A 36 -15.66 -6.83 -8.87
CA TYR A 36 -16.83 -6.88 -8.00
C TYR A 36 -17.13 -5.54 -7.29
N TYR A 37 -16.21 -4.58 -7.30
CA TYR A 37 -16.33 -3.32 -6.55
C TYR A 37 -17.66 -2.59 -6.78
N PRO A 38 -18.12 -2.35 -8.03
CA PRO A 38 -19.38 -1.63 -8.27
C PRO A 38 -20.59 -2.36 -7.71
N PHE A 39 -20.56 -3.69 -7.69
CA PHE A 39 -21.65 -4.55 -7.22
C PHE A 39 -21.71 -4.61 -5.69
N VAL A 40 -20.56 -4.73 -5.00
CA VAL A 40 -20.53 -4.67 -3.53
C VAL A 40 -20.81 -3.27 -3.01
N THR A 41 -20.43 -2.20 -3.74
CA THR A 41 -20.75 -0.83 -3.31
C THR A 41 -22.23 -0.47 -3.42
N ARG A 42 -23.02 -1.22 -4.21
CA ARG A 42 -24.50 -1.09 -4.25
C ARG A 42 -25.20 -1.88 -3.14
N ARG A 43 -24.44 -2.64 -2.35
CA ARG A 43 -24.89 -3.40 -1.17
C ARG A 43 -24.26 -2.79 0.08
N ASP A 44 -24.45 -1.49 0.29
CA ASP A 44 -24.23 -0.91 1.61
C ASP A 44 -25.17 -1.64 2.62
N PRO A 45 -24.71 -1.97 3.84
CA PRO A 45 -25.52 -2.74 4.79
C PRO A 45 -26.78 -1.96 5.20
N VAL A 46 -27.90 -2.68 5.36
CA VAL A 46 -29.16 -2.11 5.85
C VAL A 46 -28.95 -1.59 7.28
N VAL A 47 -29.45 -0.39 7.56
CA VAL A 47 -29.44 0.21 8.89
C VAL A 47 -30.70 -0.27 9.60
N GLY A 48 -30.53 -1.12 10.62
CA GLY A 48 -31.65 -1.54 11.47
C GLY A 48 -32.23 -0.40 12.30
N LYS A 49 -33.31 -0.69 13.00
CA LYS A 49 -33.98 0.23 13.90
C LYS A 49 -33.54 -0.05 15.33
N LEU A 50 -32.94 0.94 15.99
CA LEU A 50 -32.59 0.80 17.41
C LEU A 50 -33.85 0.60 18.26
N PRO A 51 -33.87 -0.40 19.18
CA PRO A 51 -34.98 -0.61 20.09
C PRO A 51 -35.17 0.57 21.05
N ALA A 52 -36.37 0.69 21.60
CA ALA A 52 -36.73 1.74 22.56
C ALA A 52 -36.02 1.54 23.91
N ASP A 53 -36.01 0.31 24.43
CA ASP A 53 -35.07 -0.09 25.49
C ASP A 53 -33.69 -0.31 24.86
N ARG A 54 -32.75 0.61 25.14
CA ARG A 54 -31.38 0.54 24.60
C ARG A 54 -30.61 -0.57 25.34
N PRO A 55 -29.88 -1.44 24.63
CA PRO A 55 -29.04 -2.45 25.28
C PRO A 55 -27.94 -1.78 26.13
N PHE A 56 -27.52 -2.46 27.19
CA PHE A 56 -26.40 -2.01 28.02
C PHE A 56 -25.07 -2.19 27.27
N VAL A 57 -24.23 -1.16 27.30
CA VAL A 57 -22.96 -1.05 26.58
C VAL A 57 -21.81 -0.72 27.54
N THR A 58 -20.73 -1.52 27.48
CA THR A 58 -19.46 -1.23 28.17
C THR A 58 -18.39 -0.89 27.14
N VAL A 59 -17.87 0.34 27.16
CA VAL A 59 -16.81 0.78 26.23
C VAL A 59 -15.45 0.38 26.80
N GLN A 60 -14.69 -0.44 26.09
CA GLN A 60 -13.38 -0.93 26.54
C GLN A 60 -12.24 -0.08 25.93
N LEU A 61 -11.44 0.55 26.81
CA LEU A 61 -10.32 1.42 26.46
C LEU A 61 -8.98 0.85 26.99
N PRO A 62 -8.40 -0.18 26.35
CA PRO A 62 -7.09 -0.70 26.73
C PRO A 62 -5.96 0.30 26.44
N CYS A 63 -5.10 0.55 27.43
CA CYS A 63 -3.96 1.47 27.29
C CYS A 63 -2.69 0.97 27.99
N PHE A 64 -1.53 1.36 27.45
CA PHE A 64 -0.21 1.08 28.05
C PHE A 64 0.81 2.19 27.76
N ASN A 65 1.10 3.00 28.79
CA ASN A 65 2.06 4.10 28.78
C ASN A 65 1.72 5.17 27.72
N GLU A 66 0.46 5.58 27.70
CA GLU A 66 -0.21 6.39 26.66
C GLU A 66 -0.68 7.78 27.14
N ALA A 67 -0.02 8.32 28.17
CA ALA A 67 -0.22 9.64 28.76
C ALA A 67 -0.56 10.78 27.78
N ALA A 68 0.12 10.84 26.63
CA ALA A 68 -0.06 11.87 25.61
C ALA A 68 -1.40 11.81 24.84
N VAL A 69 -2.18 10.73 24.97
CA VAL A 69 -3.46 10.54 24.26
C VAL A 69 -4.59 10.00 25.14
N ILE A 70 -4.29 9.38 26.28
CA ILE A 70 -5.27 8.68 27.11
C ILE A 70 -6.44 9.56 27.56
N ARG A 71 -6.18 10.82 27.92
CA ARG A 71 -7.23 11.78 28.29
C ARG A 71 -8.22 11.99 27.13
N ARG A 72 -7.71 12.13 25.92
CA ARG A 72 -8.46 12.44 24.70
C ARG A 72 -9.42 11.31 24.32
N VAL A 73 -9.02 10.04 24.48
CA VAL A 73 -9.93 8.90 24.22
C VAL A 73 -11.00 8.76 25.32
N ILE A 74 -10.66 9.03 26.58
CA ILE A 74 -11.62 8.98 27.69
C ILE A 74 -12.69 10.07 27.50
N ASP A 75 -12.25 11.31 27.25
CA ASP A 75 -13.16 12.44 27.02
C ASP A 75 -14.05 12.20 25.80
N ALA A 76 -13.50 11.70 24.68
CA ALA A 76 -14.28 11.37 23.48
C ALA A 76 -15.27 10.21 23.70
N SER A 77 -14.90 9.22 24.51
CA SER A 77 -15.75 8.04 24.78
C SER A 77 -16.88 8.35 25.75
N CYS A 78 -16.61 9.08 26.84
CA CYS A 78 -17.63 9.51 27.80
C CYS A 78 -18.60 10.54 27.21
N ALA A 79 -18.17 11.31 26.20
CA ALA A 79 -19.01 12.21 25.42
C ALA A 79 -19.94 11.50 24.41
N MET A 80 -19.85 10.17 24.23
CA MET A 80 -20.77 9.43 23.37
C MET A 80 -22.21 9.48 23.90
N LYS A 81 -23.15 9.62 22.96
CA LYS A 81 -24.60 9.70 23.21
C LYS A 81 -25.16 8.30 23.43
N TRP A 82 -25.54 8.00 24.67
CA TRP A 82 -26.28 6.81 25.08
C TRP A 82 -26.99 7.09 26.41
N PRO A 83 -28.09 6.37 26.75
CA PRO A 83 -28.69 6.48 28.08
C PRO A 83 -27.66 6.13 29.17
N ARG A 84 -27.50 7.01 30.16
CA ARG A 84 -26.45 6.89 31.19
C ARG A 84 -26.66 5.71 32.15
N ASP A 85 -27.89 5.23 32.26
CA ASP A 85 -28.32 4.00 32.94
C ASP A 85 -28.02 2.71 32.16
N ARG A 86 -27.59 2.83 30.90
CA ARG A 86 -27.23 1.73 29.99
C ARG A 86 -25.79 1.84 29.44
N PHE A 87 -24.93 2.63 30.08
CA PHE A 87 -23.62 3.03 29.54
C PHE A 87 -22.54 3.11 30.62
N GLU A 88 -21.41 2.41 30.40
CA GLU A 88 -20.19 2.58 31.20
C GLU A 88 -18.92 2.61 30.32
N VAL A 89 -17.87 3.28 30.79
CA VAL A 89 -16.57 3.40 30.10
C VAL A 89 -15.45 2.85 30.97
N HIS A 90 -14.71 1.87 30.46
CA HIS A 90 -13.73 1.08 31.18
C HIS A 90 -12.33 1.32 30.64
N VAL A 91 -11.48 1.98 31.42
CA VAL A 91 -10.08 2.25 31.10
C VAL A 91 -9.23 1.10 31.63
N LEU A 92 -8.77 0.22 30.74
CA LEU A 92 -8.05 -1.00 31.11
C LEU A 92 -6.56 -0.68 31.16
N ASP A 93 -6.11 -0.15 32.31
CA ASP A 93 -4.81 0.49 32.48
C ASP A 93 -3.70 -0.47 32.95
N ASP A 94 -2.97 -0.98 31.96
CA ASP A 94 -1.77 -1.80 32.12
C ASP A 94 -0.51 -0.98 32.48
N SER A 95 -0.60 0.36 32.54
CA SER A 95 0.55 1.27 32.53
C SER A 95 1.38 1.25 33.82
N ASN A 96 2.64 1.72 33.70
CA ASN A 96 3.56 1.88 34.83
C ASN A 96 4.26 3.25 34.85
N ASP A 97 3.67 4.26 34.20
CA ASP A 97 4.12 5.65 34.16
C ASP A 97 2.99 6.62 34.58
N VAL A 98 3.09 7.90 34.20
CA VAL A 98 2.10 8.94 34.52
C VAL A 98 0.72 8.74 33.88
N THR A 99 0.57 7.80 32.94
CA THR A 99 -0.71 7.48 32.27
C THR A 99 -1.80 7.15 33.28
N THR A 100 -1.50 6.36 34.31
CA THR A 100 -2.47 5.98 35.35
C THR A 100 -3.07 7.19 36.05
N ALA A 101 -2.25 8.20 36.41
CA ALA A 101 -2.74 9.39 37.09
C ALA A 101 -3.68 10.22 36.20
N ILE A 102 -3.38 10.31 34.90
CA ILE A 102 -4.21 11.01 33.91
C ILE A 102 -5.53 10.25 33.68
N SER A 103 -5.49 8.92 33.61
CA SER A 103 -6.68 8.07 33.51
C SER A 103 -7.62 8.24 34.71
N GLU A 104 -7.09 8.22 35.93
CA GLU A 104 -7.86 8.36 37.17
C GLU A 104 -8.49 9.76 37.29
N GLU A 105 -7.75 10.82 36.94
CA GLU A 105 -8.28 12.19 36.91
C GLU A 105 -9.42 12.33 35.89
N ALA A 106 -9.24 11.80 34.68
CA ALA A 106 -10.25 11.81 33.63
C ALA A 106 -11.52 11.03 34.03
N ALA A 107 -11.35 9.83 34.59
CA ALA A 107 -12.45 8.99 35.05
C ALA A 107 -13.21 9.63 36.23
N ALA A 108 -12.50 10.23 37.18
CA ALA A 108 -13.10 10.98 38.27
C ALA A 108 -13.86 12.23 37.78
N HIS A 109 -13.33 12.94 36.78
CA HIS A 109 -14.02 14.04 36.14
C HIS A 109 -15.36 13.59 35.51
N TRP A 110 -15.37 12.54 34.69
CA TRP A 110 -16.61 12.07 34.05
C TRP A 110 -17.63 11.47 35.01
N ARG A 111 -17.19 10.78 36.07
CA ARG A 111 -18.09 10.35 37.15
C ARG A 111 -18.72 11.54 37.88
N SER A 112 -18.00 12.66 38.07
CA SER A 112 -18.59 13.89 38.61
C SER A 112 -19.67 14.50 37.70
N GLN A 113 -19.63 14.21 36.39
CA GLN A 113 -20.62 14.62 35.39
C GLN A 113 -21.71 13.55 35.15
N GLY A 114 -21.84 12.55 36.03
CA GLY A 114 -22.87 11.51 35.93
C GLY A 114 -22.69 10.53 34.77
N THR A 115 -21.44 10.29 34.35
CA THR A 115 -21.09 9.26 33.36
C THR A 115 -20.22 8.20 34.05
N GLU A 116 -20.66 6.95 34.07
CA GLU A 116 -19.90 5.90 34.75
C GLU A 116 -18.60 5.60 33.98
N CYS A 117 -17.47 5.93 34.59
CA CYS A 117 -16.14 5.78 34.02
C CYS A 117 -15.20 5.21 35.07
N ARG A 118 -14.72 3.99 34.85
CA ARG A 118 -13.89 3.22 35.78
C ARG A 118 -12.49 3.00 35.20
N VAL A 119 -11.47 3.18 36.04
CA VAL A 119 -10.11 2.70 35.74
C VAL A 119 -9.96 1.30 36.34
N ILE A 120 -9.58 0.35 35.51
CA ILE A 120 -9.47 -1.07 35.86
C ILE A 120 -8.02 -1.48 35.71
N ARG A 121 -7.44 -2.00 36.80
CA ARG A 121 -6.03 -2.38 36.87
C ARG A 121 -5.90 -3.81 37.37
N ARG A 122 -5.70 -4.72 36.42
CA ARG A 122 -5.56 -6.15 36.69
C ARG A 122 -4.27 -6.48 37.47
N PRO A 123 -4.25 -7.51 38.33
CA PRO A 123 -3.07 -7.82 39.15
C PRO A 123 -1.82 -8.28 38.37
N VAL A 124 -1.97 -8.87 37.18
CA VAL A 124 -0.86 -9.42 36.38
C VAL A 124 -1.05 -9.14 34.90
N ARG A 125 0.01 -8.69 34.23
CA ARG A 125 0.01 -8.21 32.84
C ARG A 125 0.06 -9.31 31.76
N THR A 126 -0.62 -10.42 31.97
CA THR A 126 -0.57 -11.60 31.09
C THR A 126 -1.31 -11.35 29.79
N GLY A 127 -0.70 -11.64 28.64
CA GLY A 127 -1.41 -11.60 27.36
C GLY A 127 -1.80 -10.20 26.85
N TYR A 128 -1.12 -9.15 27.32
CA TYR A 128 -1.22 -7.78 26.75
C TYR A 128 -2.68 -7.31 26.61
N LYS A 129 -3.04 -6.67 25.49
CA LYS A 129 -4.38 -6.13 25.23
C LYS A 129 -5.49 -7.19 25.31
N ALA A 130 -5.31 -8.34 24.67
CA ALA A 130 -6.25 -9.46 24.71
C ALA A 130 -6.60 -9.87 26.14
N GLY A 131 -5.58 -10.05 27.00
CA GLY A 131 -5.77 -10.41 28.40
C GLY A 131 -6.34 -9.28 29.26
N ALA A 132 -6.25 -8.01 28.84
CA ALA A 132 -6.89 -6.90 29.53
C ALA A 132 -8.40 -6.86 29.20
N LEU A 133 -8.73 -6.96 27.91
CA LEU A 133 -10.11 -7.07 27.42
C LEU A 133 -10.85 -8.28 28.02
N GLN A 134 -10.16 -9.42 28.18
CA GLN A 134 -10.74 -10.61 28.82
C GLN A 134 -10.91 -10.44 30.33
N TYR A 135 -9.92 -9.88 31.04
CA TYR A 135 -10.02 -9.62 32.47
C TYR A 135 -11.25 -8.76 32.82
N ASP A 136 -11.48 -7.72 32.03
CA ASP A 136 -12.65 -6.84 32.16
C ASP A 136 -13.97 -7.63 32.02
N ILE A 137 -14.11 -8.40 30.93
CA ILE A 137 -15.30 -9.21 30.61
C ILE A 137 -15.63 -10.25 31.70
N ASP A 138 -14.61 -10.78 32.38
CA ASP A 138 -14.75 -11.84 33.39
C ASP A 138 -14.98 -11.30 34.82
N ASN A 139 -14.56 -10.07 35.12
CA ASN A 139 -14.50 -9.56 36.52
C ASN A 139 -15.24 -8.23 36.75
N GLU A 140 -15.34 -7.35 35.75
CA GLU A 140 -15.62 -5.92 35.98
C GLU A 140 -16.84 -5.38 35.22
N VAL A 141 -17.13 -5.87 34.00
CA VAL A 141 -18.26 -5.40 33.17
C VAL A 141 -19.62 -5.61 33.86
N HIS A 142 -20.55 -4.66 33.65
CA HIS A 142 -21.91 -4.77 34.18
C HIS A 142 -22.60 -6.08 33.71
N PRO A 143 -23.40 -6.76 34.56
CA PRO A 143 -24.03 -8.04 34.21
C PRO A 143 -24.87 -7.99 32.93
N ASP A 144 -25.63 -6.91 32.71
CA ASP A 144 -26.50 -6.73 31.54
C ASP A 144 -25.73 -6.35 30.25
N SER A 145 -24.42 -6.06 30.32
CA SER A 145 -23.64 -5.60 29.18
C SER A 145 -23.68 -6.60 28.04
N LYS A 146 -24.25 -6.18 26.92
CA LYS A 146 -24.52 -7.01 25.74
C LYS A 146 -23.51 -6.75 24.61
N PHE A 147 -22.95 -5.54 24.58
CA PHE A 147 -22.07 -5.07 23.53
C PHE A 147 -20.84 -4.33 24.07
N PHE A 148 -19.71 -4.52 23.39
CA PHE A 148 -18.40 -3.97 23.75
C PHE A 148 -17.79 -3.18 22.58
N PRO A 149 -17.97 -1.85 22.53
CA PRO A 149 -17.16 -0.96 21.70
C PRO A 149 -15.72 -0.95 22.21
N VAL A 150 -14.75 -1.16 21.33
CA VAL A 150 -13.31 -1.18 21.69
C VAL A 150 -12.60 -0.02 20.98
N PHE A 151 -11.83 0.77 21.73
CA PHE A 151 -10.98 1.83 21.17
C PHE A 151 -9.55 1.79 21.75
N ASP A 152 -8.55 1.85 20.88
CA ASP A 152 -7.16 2.08 21.27
C ASP A 152 -6.94 3.52 21.75
N ALA A 153 -5.94 3.74 22.61
CA ALA A 153 -5.78 4.99 23.37
C ALA A 153 -5.60 6.28 22.56
N ASP A 154 -5.28 6.20 21.27
CA ASP A 154 -5.15 7.38 20.39
C ASP A 154 -6.41 7.74 19.61
N PHE A 155 -7.49 6.96 19.74
CA PHE A 155 -8.74 7.17 19.01
C PHE A 155 -9.64 8.26 19.58
N CYS A 156 -10.46 8.84 18.71
CA CYS A 156 -11.47 9.83 19.00
C CYS A 156 -12.75 9.46 18.23
N PRO A 157 -13.70 8.71 18.83
CA PRO A 157 -15.06 8.61 18.30
C PRO A 157 -15.76 9.97 18.37
N ALA A 158 -16.73 10.20 17.48
CA ALA A 158 -17.65 11.33 17.57
C ALA A 158 -18.77 11.04 18.60
N PRO A 159 -19.44 12.05 19.19
CA PRO A 159 -20.54 11.84 20.14
C PRO A 159 -21.66 10.95 19.59
N GLU A 160 -21.96 11.05 18.29
CA GLU A 160 -22.99 10.28 17.58
C GLU A 160 -22.54 8.87 17.18
N TRP A 161 -21.28 8.49 17.41
CA TRP A 161 -20.68 7.27 16.85
C TRP A 161 -21.41 6.00 17.31
N LEU A 162 -21.76 5.92 18.61
CA LEU A 162 -22.44 4.75 19.16
C LEU A 162 -23.89 4.63 18.64
N GLU A 163 -24.63 5.75 18.61
CA GLU A 163 -25.97 5.79 18.00
C GLU A 163 -25.96 5.45 16.50
N SER A 164 -24.85 5.73 15.81
CA SER A 164 -24.68 5.41 14.39
C SER A 164 -24.38 3.94 14.14
N ILE A 165 -23.58 3.27 14.99
CA ILE A 165 -23.09 1.90 14.74
C ILE A 165 -23.95 0.80 15.37
N MET A 166 -24.59 1.08 16.51
CA MET A 166 -25.47 0.12 17.18
C MET A 166 -26.72 -0.34 16.38
N PRO A 167 -27.34 0.44 15.46
CA PRO A 167 -28.52 -0.01 14.71
C PRO A 167 -28.25 -1.23 13.84
N TYR A 168 -27.01 -1.47 13.40
CA TYR A 168 -26.62 -2.60 12.55
C TYR A 168 -26.67 -3.97 13.26
N PHE A 169 -26.89 -4.01 14.57
CA PHE A 169 -27.19 -5.25 15.31
C PHE A 169 -28.68 -5.63 15.27
N PHE A 170 -29.54 -4.84 14.61
CA PHE A 170 -30.99 -5.03 14.59
C PHE A 170 -31.54 -5.09 13.15
N ASP A 171 -32.75 -5.61 12.97
CA ASP A 171 -33.52 -5.50 11.71
C ASP A 171 -34.33 -4.18 11.62
N GLU A 172 -35.15 -4.02 10.57
CA GLU A 172 -35.93 -2.79 10.34
C GLU A 172 -37.09 -2.64 11.34
N GLU A 173 -37.59 -3.74 11.89
CA GLU A 173 -38.60 -3.80 12.94
C GLU A 173 -38.02 -3.43 14.32
N GLY A 174 -36.77 -3.84 14.58
CA GLY A 174 -35.99 -3.61 15.80
C GLY A 174 -35.66 -4.87 16.62
N ASN A 175 -35.80 -6.06 16.04
CA ASN A 175 -35.40 -7.33 16.67
C ASN A 175 -33.88 -7.51 16.59
N ASP A 176 -33.31 -8.28 17.52
CA ASP A 176 -31.86 -8.46 17.64
C ASP A 176 -31.31 -9.53 16.67
N LEU A 177 -30.32 -9.15 15.85
CA LEU A 177 -29.63 -10.04 14.92
C LEU A 177 -28.54 -10.83 15.66
N GLU A 178 -28.93 -11.78 16.49
CA GLU A 178 -28.04 -12.56 17.38
C GLU A 178 -26.86 -13.23 16.66
N HIS A 179 -27.05 -13.57 15.38
CA HIS A 179 -26.03 -14.18 14.52
C HIS A 179 -24.89 -13.20 14.11
N LEU A 180 -24.99 -11.91 14.43
CA LEU A 180 -23.94 -10.93 14.20
C LEU A 180 -22.99 -10.86 15.42
N SER A 181 -21.73 -11.26 15.23
CA SER A 181 -20.70 -11.17 16.27
C SER A 181 -20.13 -9.77 16.44
N MET A 182 -20.03 -8.99 15.35
CA MET A 182 -19.41 -7.67 15.36
C MET A 182 -19.96 -6.72 14.29
N VAL A 183 -19.88 -5.41 14.59
CA VAL A 183 -20.04 -4.32 13.62
C VAL A 183 -18.80 -3.43 13.70
N GLN A 184 -18.12 -3.22 12.57
CA GLN A 184 -16.85 -2.50 12.49
C GLN A 184 -17.02 -1.18 11.72
N GLY A 185 -16.63 -0.07 12.34
CA GLY A 185 -16.48 1.22 11.66
C GLY A 185 -15.10 1.34 10.98
N ARG A 186 -14.93 2.39 10.17
CA ARG A 186 -13.66 2.70 9.50
C ARG A 186 -12.75 3.59 10.37
N TRP A 187 -11.45 3.46 10.21
CA TRP A 187 -10.50 4.44 10.74
C TRP A 187 -10.50 5.73 9.90
N ALA A 188 -10.62 6.87 10.55
CA ALA A 188 -10.19 8.17 10.04
C ALA A 188 -8.88 8.59 10.72
N TYR A 189 -8.24 9.66 10.26
CA TYR A 189 -6.89 10.03 10.72
C TYR A 189 -6.80 11.51 11.04
N LEU A 190 -6.34 11.83 12.24
CA LEU A 190 -6.14 13.20 12.73
C LEU A 190 -4.94 13.88 12.07
N ASN A 191 -3.96 13.09 11.59
CA ASN A 191 -2.66 13.57 11.12
C ASN A 191 -2.28 13.07 9.70
N ALA A 192 -3.27 12.68 8.86
CA ALA A 192 -3.03 12.16 7.51
C ALA A 192 -2.09 13.04 6.67
N ASP A 193 -2.38 14.35 6.59
CA ASP A 193 -1.60 15.27 5.77
C ASP A 193 -0.31 15.81 6.43
N LEU A 194 0.04 15.39 7.66
CA LEU A 194 1.17 15.92 8.42
C LEU A 194 2.51 15.83 7.67
N ASN A 195 2.84 14.67 7.08
CA ASN A 195 4.10 14.48 6.37
C ASN A 195 4.00 13.40 5.26
N LEU A 196 5.12 13.09 4.62
CA LEU A 196 5.18 12.12 3.53
C LEU A 196 4.77 10.70 3.97
N ILE A 197 5.22 10.23 5.14
CA ILE A 197 4.94 8.87 5.61
C ILE A 197 3.48 8.73 6.07
N THR A 198 2.86 9.76 6.68
CA THR A 198 1.42 9.73 7.01
C THR A 198 0.55 9.71 5.75
N ARG A 199 0.85 10.56 4.74
CA ARG A 199 0.08 10.61 3.47
C ARG A 199 0.14 9.32 2.64
N ILE A 200 1.21 8.53 2.79
CA ILE A 200 1.34 7.22 2.14
C ILE A 200 0.60 6.14 2.95
N GLN A 201 0.78 6.10 4.28
CA GLN A 201 0.05 5.18 5.17
C GLN A 201 -1.47 5.31 5.03
N GLU A 202 -1.97 6.54 4.93
CA GLU A 202 -3.38 6.85 4.70
C GLU A 202 -3.93 6.09 3.48
N LEU A 203 -3.19 6.06 2.37
CA LEU A 203 -3.60 5.38 1.14
C LEU A 203 -3.48 3.85 1.23
N ILE A 204 -2.45 3.33 1.91
CA ILE A 204 -2.29 1.88 2.17
C ILE A 204 -3.51 1.36 2.94
N LEU A 205 -3.80 1.98 4.09
CA LEU A 205 -4.91 1.59 4.96
C LEU A 205 -6.26 1.85 4.29
N SER A 206 -6.40 2.94 3.52
CA SER A 206 -7.62 3.19 2.75
C SER A 206 -7.87 2.15 1.66
N GLY A 207 -6.83 1.54 1.07
CA GLY A 207 -7.02 0.42 0.13
C GLY A 207 -7.70 -0.78 0.80
N HIS A 208 -7.24 -1.11 2.02
CA HIS A 208 -7.87 -2.14 2.85
C HIS A 208 -9.30 -1.76 3.27
N PHE A 209 -9.53 -0.54 3.74
CA PHE A 209 -10.83 -0.09 4.25
C PHE A 209 -11.89 0.20 3.17
N PHE A 210 -11.55 0.90 2.10
CA PHE A 210 -12.51 1.27 1.04
C PHE A 210 -12.82 0.12 0.09
N ILE A 211 -11.92 -0.85 -0.10
CA ILE A 211 -12.07 -1.94 -1.07
C ILE A 211 -12.12 -3.32 -0.40
N GLU A 212 -11.11 -3.72 0.39
CA GLU A 212 -11.02 -5.11 0.85
C GLU A 212 -12.07 -5.49 1.91
N GLN A 213 -12.20 -4.70 2.97
CA GLN A 213 -13.17 -4.93 4.04
C GLN A 213 -14.61 -4.83 3.51
N VAL A 214 -14.86 -3.83 2.65
CA VAL A 214 -16.08 -3.68 1.86
C VAL A 214 -16.39 -4.94 1.03
N PHE A 215 -15.41 -5.49 0.31
CA PHE A 215 -15.60 -6.71 -0.48
C PHE A 215 -15.88 -7.94 0.40
N ARG A 216 -15.08 -8.18 1.44
CA ARG A 216 -15.20 -9.38 2.28
C ARG A 216 -16.55 -9.45 2.99
N SER A 217 -16.88 -8.43 3.81
CA SER A 217 -18.12 -8.38 4.58
C SER A 217 -19.37 -8.50 3.69
N ARG A 218 -19.44 -7.75 2.59
CA ARG A 218 -20.62 -7.71 1.69
C ARG A 218 -20.75 -8.90 0.74
N THR A 219 -19.80 -9.83 0.81
CA THR A 219 -19.87 -11.13 0.13
C THR A 219 -19.91 -12.30 1.12
N GLY A 220 -20.08 -12.02 2.42
CA GLY A 220 -20.18 -13.04 3.47
C GLY A 220 -18.88 -13.82 3.74
N ARG A 221 -17.74 -13.37 3.19
CA ARG A 221 -16.44 -14.01 3.39
C ARG A 221 -15.84 -13.57 4.74
N PRO A 222 -15.00 -14.39 5.41
CA PRO A 222 -14.29 -13.98 6.62
C PRO A 222 -13.43 -12.72 6.42
N TRP A 223 -13.31 -11.93 7.48
CA TRP A 223 -12.47 -10.73 7.57
C TRP A 223 -12.07 -10.48 9.04
N ASN A 224 -11.12 -9.58 9.30
CA ASN A 224 -10.69 -9.25 10.67
C ASN A 224 -11.39 -8.00 11.21
N PHE A 225 -11.84 -8.07 12.46
CA PHE A 225 -11.92 -6.89 13.32
C PHE A 225 -10.57 -6.16 13.28
N ASN A 226 -10.60 -4.83 13.24
CA ASN A 226 -9.39 -4.01 13.12
C ASN A 226 -8.85 -3.61 14.51
N GLY A 227 -9.07 -4.44 15.53
CA GLY A 227 -8.64 -4.20 16.92
C GLY A 227 -9.32 -3.05 17.66
N THR A 228 -9.94 -2.11 16.95
CA THR A 228 -10.42 -0.82 17.47
C THR A 228 -11.44 -0.20 16.49
N ALA A 229 -12.24 0.75 16.97
CA ALA A 229 -13.29 1.45 16.22
C ALA A 229 -14.39 0.51 15.68
N GLY A 230 -14.79 -0.45 16.50
CA GLY A 230 -15.90 -1.36 16.24
C GLY A 230 -16.46 -1.93 17.54
N VAL A 231 -17.57 -2.64 17.43
CA VAL A 231 -18.35 -3.19 18.54
C VAL A 231 -18.46 -4.70 18.41
N TRP A 232 -18.22 -5.43 19.50
CA TRP A 232 -18.46 -6.86 19.64
C TRP A 232 -19.75 -7.16 20.41
N ARG A 233 -20.41 -8.28 20.11
CA ARG A 233 -21.47 -8.88 20.91
C ARG A 233 -20.86 -9.82 21.96
N ARG A 234 -21.13 -9.59 23.26
CA ARG A 234 -20.60 -10.41 24.38
C ARG A 234 -20.85 -11.90 24.20
N ALA A 235 -22.07 -12.26 23.78
CA ALA A 235 -22.45 -13.65 23.55
C ALA A 235 -21.60 -14.34 22.46
N ALA A 236 -21.16 -13.61 21.43
CA ALA A 236 -20.31 -14.18 20.38
C ALA A 236 -18.86 -14.39 20.87
N ILE A 237 -18.32 -13.47 21.68
CA ILE A 237 -17.01 -13.65 22.34
C ILE A 237 -17.04 -14.90 23.24
N ALA A 238 -18.08 -15.04 24.08
CA ALA A 238 -18.24 -16.17 24.98
C ALA A 238 -18.41 -17.50 24.23
N ALA A 239 -19.18 -17.52 23.13
CA ALA A 239 -19.42 -18.70 22.31
C ALA A 239 -18.16 -19.28 21.65
N VAL A 240 -17.08 -18.50 21.54
CA VAL A 240 -15.78 -18.94 20.99
C VAL A 240 -14.63 -18.91 22.01
N GLY A 241 -14.96 -18.93 23.30
CA GLY A 241 -13.99 -19.13 24.38
C GLY A 241 -13.16 -17.89 24.76
N GLY A 242 -13.62 -16.68 24.43
CA GLY A 242 -12.94 -15.44 24.86
C GLY A 242 -11.85 -14.94 23.92
N TRP A 243 -11.19 -13.86 24.35
CA TRP A 243 -9.97 -13.34 23.72
C TRP A 243 -8.79 -14.26 24.02
N GLU A 244 -8.22 -14.88 22.99
CA GLU A 244 -6.96 -15.61 23.11
C GLU A 244 -5.77 -14.66 22.85
N HIS A 245 -4.75 -14.77 23.69
CA HIS A 245 -3.58 -13.88 23.71
C HIS A 245 -2.30 -14.54 23.17
N ASP A 246 -2.45 -15.66 22.46
CA ASP A 246 -1.35 -16.47 21.96
C ASP A 246 -0.90 -16.08 20.54
N THR A 247 -1.59 -15.11 19.91
CA THR A 247 -1.15 -14.37 18.72
C THR A 247 -1.06 -12.87 19.04
N ILE A 248 -0.27 -12.12 18.26
CA ILE A 248 -0.19 -10.64 18.38
C ILE A 248 -1.29 -9.92 17.54
N VAL A 249 -2.33 -10.66 17.15
CA VAL A 249 -3.49 -10.19 16.36
C VAL A 249 -4.77 -10.83 16.91
N GLU A 250 -5.01 -10.58 18.19
CA GLU A 250 -6.13 -11.14 18.96
C GLU A 250 -7.51 -10.83 18.33
N ASP A 251 -7.58 -9.70 17.63
CA ASP A 251 -8.73 -9.22 16.87
C ASP A 251 -9.10 -10.12 15.70
N SER A 252 -8.09 -10.52 14.95
CA SER A 252 -8.15 -11.33 13.74
C SER A 252 -8.37 -12.79 14.10
N ASP A 253 -7.77 -13.24 15.20
CA ASP A 253 -8.00 -14.55 15.79
C ASP A 253 -9.45 -14.75 16.25
N LEU A 254 -9.95 -13.86 17.11
CA LEU A 254 -11.33 -13.85 17.58
C LEU A 254 -12.34 -13.77 16.42
N SER A 255 -12.02 -12.97 15.39
CA SER A 255 -12.82 -12.90 14.17
C SER A 255 -12.92 -14.23 13.44
N ILE A 256 -11.79 -14.89 13.20
CA ILE A 256 -11.76 -16.18 12.48
C ILE A 256 -12.46 -17.27 13.28
N LYS A 257 -12.30 -17.31 14.62
CA LYS A 257 -13.08 -18.20 15.49
C LYS A 257 -14.59 -17.95 15.37
N CYS A 258 -15.03 -16.68 15.38
CA CYS A 258 -16.44 -16.32 15.21
C CYS A 258 -17.01 -16.75 13.84
N PHE A 259 -16.28 -16.52 12.73
CA PHE A 259 -16.72 -16.96 11.40
C PHE A 259 -16.75 -18.49 11.26
N ASP A 260 -15.87 -19.21 11.96
CA ASP A 260 -15.89 -20.68 11.97
C ASP A 260 -17.04 -21.25 12.80
N ALA A 261 -17.43 -20.57 13.89
CA ALA A 261 -18.65 -20.83 14.65
C ALA A 261 -19.94 -20.39 13.94
N GLY A 262 -19.86 -19.86 12.72
CA GLY A 262 -21.01 -19.49 11.88
C GLY A 262 -21.59 -18.09 12.11
N PHE A 263 -21.01 -17.30 13.02
CA PHE A 263 -21.37 -15.88 13.17
C PHE A 263 -20.98 -15.07 11.93
N ARG A 264 -21.57 -13.88 11.78
CA ARG A 264 -21.26 -12.92 10.72
C ARG A 264 -20.83 -11.57 11.31
N GLY A 265 -20.13 -10.78 10.51
CA GLY A 265 -19.76 -9.41 10.85
C GLY A 265 -20.12 -8.42 9.74
N VAL A 266 -20.57 -7.23 10.14
CA VAL A 266 -20.87 -6.11 9.23
C VAL A 266 -19.74 -5.07 9.26
N TYR A 267 -19.26 -4.66 8.08
CA TYR A 267 -18.31 -3.55 7.92
C TYR A 267 -18.99 -2.28 7.38
N VAL A 268 -18.95 -1.20 8.15
CA VAL A 268 -19.60 0.09 7.84
C VAL A 268 -18.54 1.14 7.52
N ARG A 269 -18.30 1.34 6.22
CA ARG A 269 -17.28 2.25 5.64
C ARG A 269 -17.41 3.71 6.10
N ASP A 270 -18.63 4.18 6.29
CA ASP A 270 -18.92 5.63 6.40
C ASP A 270 -19.10 6.11 7.85
N ILE A 271 -19.15 5.18 8.82
CA ILE A 271 -18.99 5.48 10.24
C ILE A 271 -17.50 5.47 10.55
N THR A 272 -16.99 6.55 11.15
CA THR A 272 -15.55 6.70 11.42
C THR A 272 -15.24 7.11 12.85
N ALA A 273 -14.20 6.53 13.43
CA ALA A 273 -13.47 7.12 14.56
C ALA A 273 -12.06 7.53 14.10
N ALA A 274 -11.58 8.69 14.54
CA ALA A 274 -10.30 9.25 14.09
C ALA A 274 -9.14 8.82 14.99
N SER A 275 -7.93 8.62 14.44
CA SER A 275 -6.74 8.19 15.20
C SER A 275 -5.43 8.78 14.66
N GLU A 276 -4.28 8.46 15.27
CA GLU A 276 -2.95 8.92 14.87
C GLU A 276 -2.15 7.85 14.11
N LEU A 277 -1.81 8.18 12.86
CA LEU A 277 -0.83 7.45 12.06
C LEU A 277 0.59 7.65 12.63
N PRO A 278 1.43 6.60 12.65
CA PRO A 278 2.85 6.72 12.96
C PRO A 278 3.54 7.82 12.13
N THR A 279 4.12 8.81 12.80
CA THR A 279 4.71 9.99 12.14
C THR A 279 6.16 9.78 11.69
N ALA A 280 6.82 8.73 12.19
CA ALA A 280 8.19 8.36 11.85
C ALA A 280 8.28 6.94 11.25
N ILE A 281 9.26 6.73 10.36
CA ILE A 281 9.47 5.44 9.67
C ILE A 281 9.86 4.32 10.66
N SER A 282 10.53 4.63 11.76
CA SER A 282 10.80 3.70 12.87
C SER A 282 9.52 3.10 13.47
N ASP A 283 8.53 3.96 13.64
CA ASP A 283 7.31 3.67 14.40
C ASP A 283 6.35 2.88 13.49
N TYR A 284 6.25 3.28 12.22
CA TYR A 284 5.60 2.52 11.14
C TYR A 284 6.25 1.14 10.93
N ARG A 285 7.59 1.07 10.81
CA ARG A 285 8.34 -0.19 10.66
C ARG A 285 7.98 -1.16 11.79
N SER A 286 8.00 -0.68 13.04
CA SER A 286 7.70 -1.48 14.22
C SER A 286 6.26 -2.00 14.22
N GLN A 287 5.30 -1.17 13.83
CA GLN A 287 3.89 -1.56 13.67
C GLN A 287 3.71 -2.62 12.57
N GLN A 288 4.29 -2.43 11.38
CA GLN A 288 4.17 -3.39 10.27
C GLN A 288 4.85 -4.74 10.59
N THR A 289 6.05 -4.71 11.18
CA THR A 289 6.73 -5.94 11.64
C THR A 289 5.85 -6.72 12.62
N ARG A 290 5.23 -6.03 13.59
CA ARG A 290 4.33 -6.66 14.57
C ARG A 290 3.09 -7.27 13.93
N TRP A 291 2.39 -6.55 13.05
CA TRP A 291 1.22 -7.08 12.34
C TRP A 291 1.57 -8.30 11.48
N ILE A 292 2.66 -8.25 10.71
CA ILE A 292 3.05 -9.34 9.83
C ILE A 292 3.56 -10.58 10.61
N LYS A 293 4.21 -10.40 11.76
CA LYS A 293 4.49 -11.51 12.71
C LYS A 293 3.20 -12.12 13.25
N GLY A 294 2.24 -11.29 13.64
CA GLY A 294 0.90 -11.74 14.07
C GLY A 294 0.17 -12.57 13.02
N PHE A 295 0.13 -12.12 11.76
CA PHE A 295 -0.46 -12.91 10.67
C PHE A 295 0.26 -14.24 10.41
N GLY A 296 1.58 -14.32 10.64
CA GLY A 296 2.33 -15.58 10.61
C GLY A 296 1.89 -16.57 11.70
N GLN A 297 1.72 -16.08 12.93
CA GLN A 297 1.23 -16.88 14.07
C GLN A 297 -0.21 -17.35 13.84
N LEU A 298 -1.07 -16.42 13.43
CA LEU A 298 -2.49 -16.67 13.13
C LEU A 298 -2.65 -17.74 12.04
N PHE A 299 -1.85 -17.66 10.96
CA PHE A 299 -1.83 -18.70 9.95
C PHE A 299 -1.38 -20.05 10.53
N ALA A 300 -0.21 -20.10 11.19
CA ALA A 300 0.36 -21.35 11.70
C ALA A 300 -0.58 -22.06 12.71
N LYS A 301 -1.33 -21.29 13.51
CA LYS A 301 -2.21 -21.81 14.57
C LYS A 301 -3.62 -22.13 14.08
N ARG A 302 -4.25 -21.25 13.27
CA ARG A 302 -5.65 -21.40 12.88
C ARG A 302 -5.87 -22.01 11.49
N ALA A 303 -4.84 -22.20 10.66
CA ALA A 303 -5.00 -22.86 9.37
C ALA A 303 -5.53 -24.30 9.48
N GLY A 304 -5.14 -25.05 10.52
CA GLY A 304 -5.69 -26.39 10.77
C GLY A 304 -7.21 -26.36 10.96
N MET A 305 -7.69 -25.49 11.85
CA MET A 305 -9.11 -25.25 12.11
C MET A 305 -9.83 -24.76 10.85
N ALA A 306 -9.42 -23.62 10.31
CA ALA A 306 -10.10 -22.95 9.20
C ALA A 306 -10.17 -23.80 7.93
N LEU A 307 -9.11 -24.55 7.59
CA LEU A 307 -9.07 -25.35 6.37
C LEU A 307 -9.78 -26.71 6.50
N THR A 308 -9.85 -27.31 7.70
CA THR A 308 -10.55 -28.59 7.91
C THR A 308 -12.03 -28.44 8.25
N SER A 309 -12.43 -27.33 8.88
CA SER A 309 -13.79 -27.02 9.33
C SER A 309 -14.92 -27.38 8.35
N HIS A 310 -16.00 -27.95 8.89
CA HIS A 310 -17.21 -28.28 8.12
C HIS A 310 -18.22 -27.13 8.04
N ASN A 311 -18.06 -26.09 8.87
CA ASN A 311 -18.95 -24.94 8.93
C ASN A 311 -18.66 -23.91 7.83
N THR A 312 -17.46 -23.96 7.24
CA THR A 312 -16.95 -22.96 6.31
C THR A 312 -16.87 -23.47 4.87
N THR A 313 -17.31 -22.62 3.92
CA THR A 313 -17.28 -22.96 2.49
C THR A 313 -15.85 -22.95 1.94
N LEU A 314 -15.61 -23.60 0.79
CA LEU A 314 -14.33 -23.49 0.06
C LEU A 314 -13.95 -22.02 -0.23
N LEU A 315 -14.93 -21.14 -0.37
CA LEU A 315 -14.71 -19.71 -0.58
C LEU A 315 -14.24 -18.98 0.69
N HIS A 316 -14.73 -19.40 1.86
CA HIS A 316 -14.26 -18.88 3.16
C HIS A 316 -12.82 -19.33 3.42
N LYS A 317 -12.52 -20.60 3.09
CA LYS A 317 -11.18 -21.19 3.18
C LYS A 317 -10.18 -20.50 2.26
N ALA A 318 -10.60 -20.20 1.02
CA ALA A 318 -9.81 -19.39 0.10
C ALA A 318 -9.57 -17.96 0.62
N GLU A 319 -10.59 -17.28 1.16
CA GLU A 319 -10.40 -15.92 1.70
C GLU A 319 -9.52 -15.91 2.97
N PHE A 320 -9.61 -16.91 3.85
CA PHE A 320 -8.67 -17.09 4.96
C PHE A 320 -7.21 -17.12 4.48
N LEU A 321 -6.92 -17.85 3.39
CA LEU A 321 -5.60 -17.86 2.76
C LEU A 321 -5.25 -16.50 2.14
N PHE A 322 -6.15 -15.87 1.39
CA PHE A 322 -5.92 -14.53 0.81
C PHE A 322 -5.84 -13.40 1.85
N HIS A 323 -6.28 -13.63 3.09
CA HIS A 323 -6.18 -12.69 4.20
C HIS A 323 -4.90 -12.89 5.02
N THR A 324 -4.50 -14.13 5.30
CA THR A 324 -3.34 -14.46 6.15
C THR A 324 -2.02 -14.61 5.40
N LEU A 325 -2.05 -15.05 4.14
CA LEU A 325 -0.86 -15.25 3.30
C LEU A 325 -0.38 -14.09 2.39
N PRO A 326 -0.94 -12.86 2.35
CA PRO A 326 -0.38 -11.75 1.56
C PRO A 326 1.12 -11.50 1.76
N SER A 327 1.65 -11.86 2.93
CA SER A 327 3.08 -11.85 3.24
C SER A 327 3.95 -12.63 2.25
N LEU A 328 3.41 -13.62 1.55
CA LEU A 328 4.10 -14.32 0.45
C LEU A 328 4.54 -13.37 -0.68
N CYS A 329 3.84 -12.25 -0.89
CA CYS A 329 4.27 -11.21 -1.82
C CYS A 329 5.57 -10.52 -1.38
N TYR A 330 5.85 -10.43 -0.07
CA TYR A 330 7.15 -9.93 0.42
C TYR A 330 8.26 -10.94 0.12
N PHE A 331 8.05 -12.24 0.33
CA PHE A 331 9.02 -13.28 -0.09
C PHE A 331 9.25 -13.25 -1.60
N ALA A 332 8.20 -13.11 -2.40
CA ALA A 332 8.33 -13.00 -3.85
C ALA A 332 9.11 -11.74 -4.27
N THR A 333 8.91 -10.62 -3.57
CA THR A 333 9.67 -9.38 -3.79
C THR A 333 11.14 -9.53 -3.40
N VAL A 334 11.44 -10.20 -2.29
CA VAL A 334 12.84 -10.49 -1.86
C VAL A 334 13.54 -11.42 -2.84
N LEU A 335 12.88 -12.50 -3.27
CA LEU A 335 13.44 -13.40 -4.29
C LEU A 335 13.71 -12.66 -5.60
N PHE A 336 12.78 -11.81 -6.06
CA PHE A 336 12.97 -10.94 -7.22
C PHE A 336 14.17 -9.99 -7.03
N GLN A 337 14.29 -9.30 -5.89
CA GLN A 337 15.44 -8.44 -5.56
C GLN A 337 16.78 -9.19 -5.62
N LEU A 338 16.80 -10.49 -5.29
CA LEU A 338 18.00 -11.33 -5.34
C LEU A 338 18.30 -11.90 -6.74
N TYR A 339 17.32 -12.45 -7.46
CA TYR A 339 17.58 -13.07 -8.76
C TYR A 339 17.69 -12.07 -9.91
N PHE A 340 17.03 -10.90 -9.84
CA PHE A 340 16.98 -9.96 -10.95
C PHE A 340 18.36 -9.37 -11.34
N PRO A 341 19.22 -8.91 -10.40
CA PRO A 341 20.58 -8.49 -10.73
C PRO A 341 21.41 -9.63 -11.35
N LEU A 342 21.24 -10.86 -10.84
CA LEU A 342 21.95 -12.04 -11.34
C LEU A 342 21.50 -12.41 -12.76
N ALA A 343 20.19 -12.35 -13.04
CA ALA A 343 19.62 -12.61 -14.36
C ALA A 343 20.13 -11.62 -15.42
N VAL A 344 20.28 -10.34 -15.05
CA VAL A 344 20.92 -9.32 -15.90
C VAL A 344 22.41 -9.65 -16.11
N PHE A 345 23.13 -10.02 -15.05
CA PHE A 345 24.56 -10.34 -15.12
C PHE A 345 24.88 -11.57 -15.99
N VAL A 346 24.12 -12.67 -15.86
CA VAL A 346 24.28 -13.87 -16.70
C VAL A 346 23.48 -13.81 -18.02
N ASN A 347 22.92 -12.64 -18.38
CA ASN A 347 22.14 -12.41 -19.60
C ASN A 347 21.02 -13.47 -19.82
N THR A 348 20.34 -13.87 -18.74
CA THR A 348 19.19 -14.79 -18.81
C THR A 348 17.99 -14.08 -19.40
N TYR A 349 17.41 -14.64 -20.47
CA TYR A 349 16.26 -14.07 -21.14
C TYR A 349 15.00 -14.09 -20.25
N PHE A 350 14.50 -12.91 -19.90
CA PHE A 350 13.17 -12.78 -19.32
C PHE A 350 12.10 -13.23 -20.34
N SER A 351 11.20 -14.14 -19.95
CA SER A 351 10.19 -14.66 -20.86
C SER A 351 9.04 -13.67 -21.07
N TRP A 352 8.42 -13.66 -22.26
CA TRP A 352 7.24 -12.83 -22.51
C TRP A 352 6.10 -13.04 -21.49
N PRO A 353 5.80 -14.28 -21.03
CA PRO A 353 4.88 -14.50 -19.91
C PRO A 353 5.29 -13.82 -18.60
N TRP A 354 6.59 -13.84 -18.23
CA TRP A 354 7.06 -13.13 -17.03
C TRP A 354 6.84 -11.63 -17.14
N LEU A 355 7.19 -11.03 -18.29
CA LEU A 355 7.00 -9.60 -18.52
C LEU A 355 5.51 -9.23 -18.45
N GLY A 356 4.65 -10.03 -19.08
CA GLY A 356 3.19 -9.86 -19.02
C GLY A 356 2.63 -9.94 -17.61
N VAL A 357 3.05 -10.92 -16.79
CA VAL A 357 2.61 -11.05 -15.39
C VAL A 357 3.07 -9.86 -14.54
N ASN A 358 4.31 -9.40 -14.68
CA ASN A 358 4.81 -8.27 -13.88
C ASN A 358 4.19 -6.93 -14.29
N LEU A 359 4.00 -6.69 -15.60
CA LEU A 359 3.27 -5.51 -16.07
C LEU A 359 1.79 -5.54 -15.67
N GLY A 360 1.15 -6.72 -15.70
CA GLY A 360 -0.21 -6.91 -15.19
C GLY A 360 -0.31 -6.67 -13.68
N ALA A 361 0.66 -7.18 -12.91
CA ALA A 361 0.77 -6.96 -11.47
C ALA A 361 0.86 -5.47 -11.13
N LEU A 362 1.77 -4.75 -11.79
CA LEU A 362 1.92 -3.30 -11.64
C LEU A 362 0.63 -2.56 -12.04
N SER A 363 0.01 -2.93 -13.16
CA SER A 363 -1.18 -2.24 -13.68
C SER A 363 -2.39 -2.36 -12.76
N ILE A 364 -2.64 -3.54 -12.18
CA ILE A 364 -3.77 -3.75 -11.27
C ILE A 364 -3.47 -3.21 -9.86
N PHE A 365 -2.22 -3.29 -9.39
CA PHE A 365 -1.78 -2.60 -8.17
C PHE A 365 -2.02 -1.09 -8.29
N TRP A 366 -1.63 -0.50 -9.43
CA TRP A 366 -1.86 0.90 -9.72
C TRP A 366 -3.37 1.21 -9.78
N ALA A 367 -4.15 0.45 -10.55
CA ALA A 367 -5.61 0.63 -10.65
C ALA A 367 -6.32 0.52 -9.28
N PHE A 368 -5.87 -0.37 -8.40
CA PHE A 368 -6.42 -0.54 -7.04
C PHE A 368 -6.22 0.70 -6.18
N TYR A 369 -5.01 1.24 -6.13
CA TYR A 369 -4.74 2.47 -5.38
C TYR A 369 -5.23 3.74 -6.10
N SER A 370 -5.34 3.74 -7.44
CA SER A 370 -6.04 4.80 -8.18
C SER A 370 -7.52 4.86 -7.80
N LEU A 371 -8.23 3.72 -7.81
CA LEU A 371 -9.62 3.64 -7.38
C LEU A 371 -9.78 4.09 -5.92
N THR A 372 -8.87 3.68 -5.05
CA THR A 372 -8.82 4.13 -3.65
C THR A 372 -8.70 5.67 -3.57
N LEU A 373 -7.73 6.26 -4.26
CA LEU A 373 -7.55 7.72 -4.35
C LEU A 373 -8.79 8.45 -4.88
N TYR A 374 -9.44 7.93 -5.92
CA TYR A 374 -10.67 8.53 -6.47
C TYR A 374 -11.85 8.44 -5.51
N ARG A 375 -11.89 7.44 -4.61
CA ARG A 375 -12.95 7.26 -3.60
C ARG A 375 -12.68 8.04 -2.31
N MET A 376 -11.42 8.31 -1.97
CA MET A 376 -11.03 9.19 -0.87
C MET A 376 -11.18 10.68 -1.23
N LEU A 377 -10.66 11.09 -2.39
CA LEU A 377 -10.42 12.51 -2.72
C LEU A 377 -11.29 13.03 -3.88
N GLY A 378 -12.03 12.17 -4.57
CA GLY A 378 -12.67 12.47 -5.86
C GLY A 378 -11.68 12.41 -7.03
N PHE A 379 -12.21 12.41 -8.26
CA PHE A 379 -11.42 12.15 -9.48
C PHE A 379 -10.20 13.06 -9.64
N TRP A 380 -10.39 14.39 -9.72
CA TRP A 380 -9.30 15.33 -10.01
C TRP A 380 -8.20 15.35 -8.93
N ARG A 381 -8.58 15.34 -7.64
CA ARG A 381 -7.60 15.30 -6.54
C ARG A 381 -6.91 13.93 -6.45
N GLY A 382 -7.62 12.84 -6.74
CA GLY A 382 -7.04 11.49 -6.81
C GLY A 382 -6.06 11.34 -7.98
N LEU A 383 -6.32 11.99 -9.11
CA LEU A 383 -5.39 12.06 -10.25
C LEU A 383 -4.14 12.89 -9.91
N ALA A 384 -4.29 14.01 -9.20
CA ALA A 384 -3.15 14.80 -8.72
C ALA A 384 -2.32 14.09 -7.62
N ASN A 385 -2.89 13.10 -6.90
CA ASN A 385 -2.24 12.37 -5.81
C ASN A 385 -1.69 10.99 -6.22
N GLN A 386 -1.67 10.64 -7.52
CA GLN A 386 -1.14 9.34 -7.99
C GLN A 386 0.31 9.07 -7.56
N TRP A 387 1.11 10.12 -7.32
CA TRP A 387 2.48 9.99 -6.77
C TRP A 387 2.52 9.21 -5.45
N ARG A 388 1.45 9.22 -4.64
CA ARG A 388 1.35 8.46 -3.39
C ARG A 388 1.51 6.95 -3.63
N ILE A 389 1.07 6.45 -4.80
CA ILE A 389 1.20 5.03 -5.20
C ILE A 389 2.67 4.62 -5.32
N VAL A 390 3.52 5.48 -5.91
CA VAL A 390 4.98 5.26 -5.98
C VAL A 390 5.57 5.21 -4.57
N GLY A 391 5.08 6.07 -3.65
CA GLY A 391 5.42 6.03 -2.23
C GLY A 391 5.12 4.67 -1.57
N ILE A 392 3.96 4.07 -1.87
CA ILE A 392 3.63 2.70 -1.40
C ILE A 392 4.63 1.69 -1.94
N MET A 393 4.94 1.73 -3.24
CA MET A 393 5.88 0.80 -3.86
C MET A 393 7.27 0.86 -3.20
N VAL A 394 7.79 2.06 -2.97
CA VAL A 394 9.08 2.28 -2.28
C VAL A 394 9.07 1.73 -0.85
N LEU A 395 8.01 1.96 -0.08
CA LEU A 395 7.90 1.42 1.28
C LEU A 395 7.77 -0.11 1.29
N CYS A 396 6.88 -0.68 0.47
CA CYS A 396 6.65 -2.13 0.43
C CYS A 396 7.87 -2.90 -0.09
N TRP A 397 8.61 -2.37 -1.07
CA TRP A 397 9.86 -2.98 -1.56
C TRP A 397 11.03 -2.76 -0.59
N GLY A 398 11.15 -1.59 0.03
CA GLY A 398 12.20 -1.31 1.02
C GLY A 398 12.05 -2.12 2.31
N LEU A 399 10.81 -2.45 2.70
CA LEU A 399 10.51 -3.25 3.90
C LEU A 399 10.35 -4.75 3.61
N SER A 400 10.29 -5.20 2.35
CA SER A 400 10.00 -6.62 2.06
C SER A 400 10.96 -7.64 2.70
N PRO A 401 12.28 -7.41 2.87
CA PRO A 401 13.15 -8.36 3.58
C PRO A 401 12.76 -8.52 5.06
N LEU A 402 12.41 -7.42 5.71
CA LEU A 402 12.01 -7.39 7.11
C LEU A 402 10.63 -8.01 7.33
N LEU A 403 9.66 -7.71 6.46
CA LEU A 403 8.30 -8.23 6.59
C LEU A 403 8.23 -9.71 6.20
N ALA A 404 9.03 -10.15 5.23
CA ALA A 404 9.22 -11.58 4.98
C ALA A 404 9.81 -12.30 6.21
N TYR A 405 10.91 -11.78 6.79
CA TYR A 405 11.49 -12.34 8.01
C TYR A 405 10.46 -12.43 9.15
N ALA A 406 9.75 -11.33 9.43
CA ALA A 406 8.75 -11.26 10.50
C ALA A 406 7.62 -12.29 10.34
N PHE A 407 7.19 -12.57 9.11
CA PHE A 407 6.17 -13.58 8.85
C PHE A 407 6.65 -15.01 9.17
N VAL A 408 7.87 -15.36 8.76
CA VAL A 408 8.47 -16.66 9.08
C VAL A 408 8.81 -16.79 10.57
N GLU A 409 9.26 -15.69 11.20
CA GLU A 409 9.40 -15.62 12.66
C GLU A 409 8.06 -15.92 13.34
N GLY A 410 6.97 -15.31 12.87
CA GLY A 410 5.61 -15.56 13.38
C GLY A 410 5.11 -16.98 13.16
N MET A 411 5.40 -17.59 12.01
CA MET A 411 5.01 -18.98 11.73
C MET A 411 5.72 -20.02 12.64
N ILE A 412 6.89 -19.69 13.17
CA ILE A 412 7.74 -20.60 13.97
C ILE A 412 7.66 -20.28 15.47
N SER A 413 7.48 -18.99 15.83
CA SER A 413 7.62 -18.51 17.20
C SER A 413 6.28 -18.33 17.92
N SER A 414 6.17 -18.97 19.08
CA SER A 414 5.10 -18.74 20.06
C SER A 414 5.23 -17.41 20.82
N ASP A 415 6.26 -16.60 20.56
CA ASP A 415 6.45 -15.29 21.18
C ASP A 415 5.38 -14.28 20.73
N ALA A 416 4.37 -14.10 21.57
CA ALA A 416 3.32 -13.10 21.40
C ALA A 416 3.67 -11.74 22.05
N THR A 417 4.95 -11.40 22.22
CA THR A 417 5.36 -10.14 22.89
C THR A 417 4.96 -8.89 22.11
N PHE A 418 4.14 -8.04 22.74
CA PHE A 418 3.72 -6.76 22.19
C PHE A 418 4.69 -5.63 22.57
N THR A 419 5.53 -5.21 21.61
CA THR A 419 6.26 -3.94 21.70
C THR A 419 5.36 -2.79 21.26
N ARG A 420 5.08 -1.87 22.18
CA ARG A 420 4.19 -0.71 21.97
C ARG A 420 4.82 0.31 21.00
N THR A 421 4.03 0.74 20.00
CA THR A 421 4.41 1.82 19.08
C THR A 421 4.19 3.18 19.77
N PRO A 422 5.20 4.07 19.89
CA PRO A 422 5.01 5.37 20.52
C PRO A 422 3.94 6.23 19.82
N LYS A 423 3.03 6.81 20.61
CA LYS A 423 2.08 7.85 20.18
C LYS A 423 2.62 9.22 20.64
N ARG A 424 2.37 10.29 19.87
CA ARG A 424 3.08 11.58 20.04
C ARG A 424 2.17 12.81 20.12
N ALA A 425 0.86 12.63 20.32
CA ALA A 425 -0.13 13.72 20.33
C ALA A 425 0.00 14.65 19.11
N ALA A 426 0.13 14.06 17.91
CA ALA A 426 0.62 14.75 16.71
C ALA A 426 -0.27 15.91 16.19
N THR A 427 -1.39 16.19 16.85
CA THR A 427 -2.29 17.34 16.65
C THR A 427 -1.94 18.55 17.51
N GLU A 428 -1.35 18.38 18.69
CA GLU A 428 -1.13 19.48 19.65
C GLU A 428 -0.10 20.49 19.12
N SER A 429 0.96 19.99 18.49
CA SER A 429 1.98 20.81 17.81
C SER A 429 1.47 21.58 16.58
N VAL A 430 0.24 21.32 16.12
CA VAL A 430 -0.41 22.10 15.05
C VAL A 430 -1.18 23.28 15.65
N ASN A 431 -1.84 23.10 16.79
CA ASN A 431 -2.53 24.21 17.47
C ASN A 431 -1.53 25.24 18.02
N ASP A 432 -0.36 24.79 18.50
CA ASP A 432 0.64 25.70 19.07
C ASP A 432 1.36 26.56 18.01
N SER A 433 1.29 26.20 16.72
CA SER A 433 1.72 27.05 15.61
C SER A 433 0.65 28.08 15.17
N MET A 434 -0.58 27.96 15.67
CA MET A 434 -1.65 28.96 15.49
C MET A 434 -1.86 29.83 16.73
N SER A 435 -1.51 29.37 17.94
CA SER A 435 -1.60 30.15 19.18
C SER A 435 -0.56 31.29 19.27
N THR A 436 0.59 31.12 18.63
CA THR A 436 1.82 31.89 18.88
C THR A 436 1.96 33.22 18.13
N ASN A 437 0.99 33.61 17.30
CA ASN A 437 1.01 34.89 16.54
C ASN A 437 -0.03 35.93 17.03
N VAL A 438 -0.37 35.91 18.32
CA VAL A 438 -1.10 37.02 18.98
C VAL A 438 -0.12 37.93 19.71
N THR A 439 0.63 38.74 18.95
CA THR A 439 1.55 39.74 19.50
C THR A 439 0.75 40.91 20.08
N ALA A 440 0.35 40.79 21.34
CA ALA A 440 -0.41 41.82 22.05
C ALA A 440 0.41 43.11 22.24
N THR A 441 0.20 44.08 21.35
CA THR A 441 0.79 45.43 21.46
C THR A 441 0.03 46.23 22.53
N PRO A 442 0.69 46.68 23.63
CA PRO A 442 0.01 47.42 24.68
C PRO A 442 -0.29 48.85 24.23
N LEU A 443 -1.53 49.11 23.81
CA LEU A 443 -2.03 50.45 23.55
C LEU A 443 -2.31 51.20 24.85
N ALA A 444 -1.91 52.47 24.91
CA ALA A 444 -2.00 53.29 26.11
C ALA A 444 -3.44 53.68 26.47
N SER A 445 -3.68 53.91 27.76
CA SER A 445 -5.00 54.26 28.31
C SER A 445 -5.50 55.64 27.85
N SER A 446 -6.71 55.69 27.31
CA SER A 446 -7.56 56.87 27.34
C SER A 446 -9.02 56.44 27.48
N ASN A 447 -9.81 57.18 28.27
CA ASN A 447 -11.24 56.93 28.41
C ASN A 447 -11.97 57.41 27.15
N ASP A 448 -13.07 56.75 26.79
CA ASP A 448 -14.39 57.40 26.87
C ASP A 448 -15.53 56.37 26.75
N SER A 449 -16.78 56.82 26.80
CA SER A 449 -17.96 56.01 27.10
C SER A 449 -19.06 56.03 26.02
N ASN A 450 -19.95 55.05 26.12
CA ASN A 450 -21.28 54.91 25.47
C ASN A 450 -21.37 54.30 24.05
N ALA A 451 -22.62 53.91 23.78
CA ALA A 451 -23.22 53.43 22.53
C ALA A 451 -23.05 51.94 22.16
N SER A 452 -24.14 51.40 21.61
CA SER A 452 -24.30 50.06 21.05
C SER A 452 -24.20 50.10 19.53
N ASP A 453 -24.02 48.94 18.89
CA ASP A 453 -24.99 48.34 17.96
C ASP A 453 -24.41 47.08 17.27
N GLU A 454 -25.25 46.35 16.54
CA GLU A 454 -24.89 45.08 15.88
C GLU A 454 -24.08 45.29 14.58
N ALA A 455 -23.08 44.45 14.32
CA ALA A 455 -22.50 44.29 12.98
C ALA A 455 -21.92 42.88 12.77
N MET A 456 -22.26 42.24 11.65
CA MET A 456 -21.58 41.02 11.18
C MET A 456 -20.18 41.35 10.66
N MET A 457 -19.20 40.49 10.94
CA MET A 457 -17.84 40.57 10.36
C MET A 457 -17.52 39.32 9.54
N THR A 458 -17.70 39.42 8.22
CA THR A 458 -17.18 38.43 7.25
C THR A 458 -15.70 38.67 6.99
N ALA A 459 -14.81 37.84 7.56
CA ALA A 459 -13.39 37.91 7.31
C ALA A 459 -13.01 37.27 5.96
N THR A 460 -12.35 38.02 5.07
CA THR A 460 -11.81 37.50 3.79
C THR A 460 -10.29 37.52 3.84
N VAL A 461 -9.64 36.35 3.85
CA VAL A 461 -8.17 36.25 3.94
C VAL A 461 -7.55 36.20 2.54
N ARG A 462 -6.62 37.13 2.27
CA ARG A 462 -5.87 37.20 1.00
C ARG A 462 -4.40 36.91 1.27
N VAL A 463 -3.90 35.77 0.82
CA VAL A 463 -2.51 35.35 1.04
C VAL A 463 -1.62 35.85 -0.10
N VAL A 464 -0.49 36.47 0.24
CA VAL A 464 0.61 36.82 -0.68
C VAL A 464 1.86 36.09 -0.19
N PRO A 465 2.58 35.33 -1.04
CA PRO A 465 3.78 34.63 -0.62
C PRO A 465 4.97 35.59 -0.51
N VAL A 466 5.65 35.57 0.64
CA VAL A 466 6.99 36.14 0.78
C VAL A 466 8.00 35.07 0.45
N ILE A 467 8.85 35.33 -0.55
CA ILE A 467 10.10 34.60 -0.76
C ILE A 467 11.14 35.28 0.12
N ASP A 468 11.92 34.51 0.86
CA ASP A 468 13.12 35.03 1.51
C ASP A 468 14.32 34.10 1.27
N SER A 469 15.50 34.70 1.28
CA SER A 469 16.74 34.10 0.81
C SER A 469 17.94 34.71 1.53
N ASN A 470 18.76 33.88 2.16
CA ASN A 470 20.21 34.07 2.17
C ASN A 470 20.93 32.84 2.75
N ALA A 471 22.25 32.80 2.53
CA ALA A 471 23.15 31.78 3.07
C ALA A 471 24.29 32.46 3.85
N ALA A 472 24.86 31.76 4.85
CA ALA A 472 26.29 31.81 5.19
C ALA A 472 26.60 30.92 6.41
N SER A 473 27.70 30.18 6.36
CA SER A 473 28.39 29.67 7.56
C SER A 473 29.33 30.74 8.13
N PRO A 474 29.80 30.60 9.37
CA PRO A 474 31.25 30.39 9.49
C PRO A 474 31.66 29.31 10.53
N GLN A 475 32.94 28.96 10.51
CA GLN A 475 33.59 28.07 11.49
C GLN A 475 34.11 28.86 12.70
N THR A 476 34.20 28.22 13.86
CA THR A 476 35.18 28.54 14.93
C THR A 476 35.65 27.27 15.63
N SER A 477 36.92 27.23 16.01
CA SER A 477 37.57 26.16 16.78
C SER A 477 38.18 26.72 18.06
N THR A 478 38.35 25.90 19.11
CA THR A 478 39.50 25.89 20.05
C THR A 478 39.31 24.93 21.23
N HIS A 479 40.39 24.23 21.64
CA HIS A 479 40.82 23.86 23.02
C HIS A 479 39.88 23.06 23.98
N SER A 480 40.36 22.25 24.95
CA SER A 480 41.70 21.67 25.22
C SER A 480 41.69 20.63 26.37
N GLN A 481 42.77 19.85 26.50
CA GLN A 481 43.19 19.01 27.67
C GLN A 481 42.35 17.75 27.99
N GLY A 482 42.93 16.63 28.47
CA GLY A 482 44.37 16.27 28.50
C GLY A 482 44.75 15.10 29.44
N SER A 483 45.72 14.27 29.02
CA SER A 483 46.46 13.24 29.80
C SER A 483 45.64 11.99 30.25
N ARG A 484 46.23 10.81 30.58
CA ARG A 484 47.66 10.40 30.67
C ARG A 484 47.83 8.86 30.52
N ASP A 485 49.11 8.46 30.38
CA ASP A 485 49.76 7.20 30.80
C ASP A 485 50.03 6.01 29.83
N GLN A 486 51.33 5.94 29.48
CA GLN A 486 52.27 4.79 29.55
C GLN A 486 52.15 3.56 28.60
N GLY A 487 53.32 3.11 28.12
CA GLY A 487 53.53 1.89 27.32
C GLY A 487 54.17 0.75 28.15
N PRO A 488 55.18 -0.04 27.66
CA PRO A 488 56.08 0.24 26.53
C PRO A 488 56.40 -0.95 25.55
N SER A 489 57.10 -0.61 24.46
CA SER A 489 58.12 -1.38 23.68
C SER A 489 58.12 -2.91 23.58
N PHE A 490 58.29 -3.44 22.35
CA PHE A 490 59.46 -4.16 21.78
C PHE A 490 58.99 -4.77 20.43
N ALA A 491 59.49 -4.38 19.26
CA ALA A 491 60.81 -4.64 18.63
C ALA A 491 60.78 -5.80 17.61
N SER A 492 61.65 -5.70 16.61
CA SER A 492 61.75 -6.54 15.41
C SER A 492 62.20 -7.99 15.62
N MET A 493 61.84 -8.88 14.70
CA MET A 493 62.86 -9.67 13.99
C MET A 493 62.42 -10.18 12.61
N SER A 494 63.41 -10.41 11.74
CA SER A 494 63.28 -11.09 10.45
C SER A 494 63.71 -12.55 10.55
N GLY A 495 63.16 -13.41 9.70
CA GLY A 495 63.60 -14.81 9.58
C GLY A 495 63.16 -15.41 8.24
N ALA A 496 64.09 -16.02 7.52
CA ALA A 496 63.83 -16.70 6.26
C ALA A 496 64.42 -18.12 6.30
N THR A 497 63.69 -19.10 5.77
CA THR A 497 64.18 -20.48 5.62
C THR A 497 63.74 -21.05 4.28
N THR A 498 64.71 -21.56 3.52
CA THR A 498 64.55 -22.20 2.21
C THR A 498 64.23 -23.69 2.36
N LEU A 499 63.52 -24.30 1.39
CA LEU A 499 63.85 -25.66 0.97
C LEU A 499 63.55 -25.92 -0.52
N THR A 500 64.51 -26.56 -1.20
CA THR A 500 64.45 -27.15 -2.55
C THR A 500 63.79 -28.55 -2.47
N THR A 501 63.40 -29.28 -3.53
CA THR A 501 63.72 -29.29 -5.00
C THR A 501 62.45 -29.79 -5.78
N MET A 502 62.37 -30.34 -7.01
CA MET A 502 63.31 -30.88 -8.01
C MET A 502 62.68 -30.87 -9.46
N THR A 503 63.56 -30.88 -10.47
CA THR A 503 63.50 -31.48 -11.85
C THR A 503 62.21 -32.13 -12.44
N SER A 504 61.95 -32.13 -13.77
CA SER A 504 62.66 -31.55 -14.94
C SER A 504 61.94 -31.77 -16.29
N ALA A 505 62.08 -30.83 -17.24
CA ALA A 505 62.14 -31.01 -18.73
C ALA A 505 60.96 -31.71 -19.47
N THR A 506 60.73 -31.59 -20.79
CA THR A 506 61.42 -30.89 -21.91
C THR A 506 60.38 -30.42 -22.95
N ALA A 507 60.76 -29.61 -23.95
CA ALA A 507 59.85 -29.05 -24.98
C ALA A 507 59.70 -29.93 -26.25
N VAL A 508 58.59 -29.74 -26.97
CA VAL A 508 58.39 -30.09 -28.40
C VAL A 508 57.58 -28.97 -29.06
N THR A 509 57.86 -28.67 -30.33
CA THR A 509 57.30 -27.57 -31.13
C THR A 509 56.22 -28.02 -32.13
N ASP A 510 55.50 -27.03 -32.67
CA ASP A 510 54.82 -26.97 -33.98
C ASP A 510 54.06 -28.19 -34.55
N LEU A 511 52.77 -27.98 -34.85
CA LEU A 511 52.20 -28.28 -36.17
C LEU A 511 50.78 -27.69 -36.34
N GLU A 512 50.67 -26.59 -37.08
CA GLU A 512 49.42 -26.16 -37.72
C GLU A 512 49.35 -26.62 -39.19
N SER A 513 48.17 -26.47 -39.80
CA SER A 513 47.82 -26.71 -41.22
C SER A 513 47.51 -28.16 -41.65
N VAL A 514 46.72 -28.28 -42.74
CA VAL A 514 46.08 -29.50 -43.28
C VAL A 514 45.00 -30.05 -42.32
N VAL A 515 43.70 -30.09 -42.64
CA VAL A 515 42.99 -30.42 -43.90
C VAL A 515 41.95 -29.36 -44.29
N SER A 516 41.62 -29.24 -45.58
CA SER A 516 40.57 -28.35 -46.10
C SER A 516 39.37 -29.09 -46.73
N LYS A 517 38.19 -28.46 -46.66
CA LYS A 517 37.05 -28.59 -47.62
C LYS A 517 36.42 -29.98 -47.85
N SER A 518 35.40 -30.32 -47.05
CA SER A 518 34.18 -31.04 -47.46
C SER A 518 33.14 -30.93 -46.34
N THR A 519 31.83 -30.82 -46.52
CA THR A 519 30.98 -30.82 -47.73
C THR A 519 29.84 -29.80 -47.52
N ALA A 520 29.35 -29.17 -48.59
CA ALA A 520 28.11 -28.38 -48.52
C ALA A 520 26.99 -29.04 -49.34
N SER A 521 25.94 -29.55 -48.68
CA SER A 521 24.56 -29.49 -49.21
C SER A 521 23.48 -29.84 -48.17
N THR A 522 22.27 -29.36 -48.43
CA THR A 522 21.00 -30.03 -48.10
C THR A 522 20.69 -30.38 -46.63
N THR A 523 20.18 -29.39 -45.88
CA THR A 523 18.98 -29.64 -45.04
C THR A 523 18.09 -28.39 -45.02
N LYS A 524 17.24 -28.22 -46.04
CA LYS A 524 16.08 -27.33 -45.94
C LYS A 524 15.07 -27.95 -44.97
N LYS A 525 14.99 -27.45 -43.73
CA LYS A 525 13.81 -27.59 -42.87
C LYS A 525 13.49 -26.24 -42.24
N ALA A 526 12.25 -25.79 -42.42
CA ALA A 526 11.78 -24.53 -41.88
C ALA A 526 11.75 -24.55 -40.34
N LYS A 527 12.23 -23.48 -39.72
CA LYS A 527 11.88 -23.07 -38.36
C LYS A 527 11.55 -21.59 -38.38
N ALA A 528 10.63 -21.18 -37.52
CA ALA A 528 10.05 -19.85 -37.52
C ALA A 528 11.10 -18.74 -37.31
N SER A 529 10.91 -17.61 -38.00
CA SER A 529 11.67 -16.39 -37.73
C SER A 529 11.22 -15.77 -36.40
N TYR A 530 11.88 -16.15 -35.32
CA TYR A 530 11.84 -15.37 -34.08
C TYR A 530 12.77 -14.16 -34.23
N PHE A 531 12.19 -12.96 -34.16
CA PHE A 531 12.94 -11.70 -34.23
C PHE A 531 13.97 -11.63 -33.09
N THR A 532 15.24 -11.85 -33.41
CA THR A 532 16.33 -11.83 -32.43
C THR A 532 16.98 -10.45 -32.41
N THR A 533 16.42 -9.53 -31.63
CA THR A 533 16.99 -8.20 -31.41
C THR A 533 18.30 -8.30 -30.62
N LYS A 534 19.42 -8.44 -31.32
CA LYS A 534 20.76 -8.34 -30.71
C LYS A 534 21.03 -6.89 -30.29
N ILE A 535 20.84 -6.59 -29.01
CA ILE A 535 21.30 -5.33 -28.41
C ILE A 535 22.83 -5.33 -28.38
N THR A 536 23.45 -4.31 -28.99
CA THR A 536 24.91 -4.22 -29.12
C THR A 536 25.55 -3.75 -27.82
N PHE A 537 26.49 -4.53 -27.28
CA PHE A 537 26.88 -4.46 -25.86
C PHE A 537 27.80 -3.29 -25.44
N LEU A 538 28.45 -2.63 -26.41
CA LEU A 538 29.63 -1.79 -26.15
C LEU A 538 29.40 -0.62 -25.15
N PRO A 539 28.38 0.25 -25.31
CA PRO A 539 28.17 1.37 -24.36
C PRO A 539 27.65 0.90 -22.98
N PHE A 540 27.11 -0.32 -22.88
CA PHE A 540 26.60 -0.84 -21.62
C PHE A 540 27.72 -1.35 -20.71
N PHE A 541 28.81 -1.87 -21.29
CA PHE A 541 29.99 -2.30 -20.53
C PHE A 541 30.67 -1.10 -19.84
N GLU A 542 30.90 -0.01 -20.56
CA GLU A 542 31.49 1.22 -20.01
C GLU A 542 30.62 1.83 -18.90
N PHE A 543 29.29 1.83 -19.08
CA PHE A 543 28.34 2.29 -18.07
C PHE A 543 28.32 1.39 -16.81
N ALA A 544 28.38 0.06 -16.99
CA ALA A 544 28.46 -0.88 -15.87
C ALA A 544 29.79 -0.77 -15.11
N VAL A 545 30.91 -0.57 -15.81
CA VAL A 545 32.22 -0.29 -15.19
C VAL A 545 32.19 1.03 -14.42
N ALA A 546 31.59 2.10 -14.98
CA ALA A 546 31.45 3.38 -14.28
C ALA A 546 30.62 3.26 -12.99
N ILE A 547 29.50 2.50 -13.01
CA ILE A 547 28.70 2.22 -11.81
C ILE A 547 29.48 1.37 -10.80
N TRP A 548 30.23 0.36 -11.24
CA TRP A 548 31.03 -0.49 -10.34
C TRP A 548 32.19 0.28 -9.70
N SER A 549 32.88 1.13 -10.46
CA SER A 549 33.88 2.06 -9.93
C SER A 549 33.27 3.05 -8.93
N LEU A 550 32.11 3.64 -9.23
CA LEU A 550 31.39 4.51 -8.30
C LEU A 550 31.04 3.76 -7.00
N PHE A 551 30.54 2.53 -7.10
CA PHE A 551 30.20 1.69 -5.95
C PHE A 551 31.44 1.35 -5.10
N ALA A 552 32.55 0.99 -5.74
CA ALA A 552 33.83 0.73 -5.06
C ALA A 552 34.40 1.98 -4.37
N THR A 553 34.35 3.14 -5.04
CA THR A 553 34.76 4.43 -4.45
C THR A 553 33.88 4.83 -3.27
N VAL A 554 32.56 4.66 -3.35
CA VAL A 554 31.64 4.90 -2.22
C VAL A 554 31.92 3.93 -1.06
N ALA A 555 32.10 2.63 -1.34
CA ALA A 555 32.42 1.64 -0.31
C ALA A 555 33.76 1.91 0.40
N ALA A 556 34.76 2.42 -0.33
CA ALA A 556 36.04 2.85 0.23
C ALA A 556 35.91 4.14 1.06
N LEU A 557 35.19 5.16 0.56
CA LEU A 557 34.98 6.43 1.26
C LEU A 557 34.22 6.27 2.59
N PHE A 558 33.36 5.27 2.71
CA PHE A 558 32.64 4.94 3.95
C PHE A 558 33.24 3.76 4.75
N GLY A 559 34.47 3.32 4.41
CA GLY A 559 35.25 2.38 5.22
C GLY A 559 34.66 0.96 5.33
N LEU A 560 33.89 0.49 4.35
CA LEU A 560 33.12 -0.76 4.44
C LEU A 560 33.94 -2.05 4.20
N ALA A 561 35.26 -1.94 4.04
CA ALA A 561 36.15 -3.08 3.80
C ALA A 561 36.37 -3.91 5.09
N GLY A 562 35.60 -5.00 5.24
CA GLY A 562 35.79 -6.01 6.30
C GLY A 562 34.72 -6.08 7.39
N VAL A 563 33.59 -5.35 7.26
CA VAL A 563 32.49 -5.36 8.23
C VAL A 563 31.70 -6.70 8.18
N PRO A 564 31.39 -7.35 9.32
CA PRO A 564 30.61 -8.59 9.34
C PRO A 564 29.14 -8.38 8.95
N ILE A 565 28.56 -9.40 8.31
CA ILE A 565 27.21 -9.37 7.70
C ILE A 565 26.10 -9.00 8.71
N SER A 566 26.24 -9.38 9.98
CA SER A 566 25.27 -9.06 11.04
C SER A 566 25.17 -7.56 11.35
N GLU A 567 26.28 -6.80 11.32
CA GLU A 567 26.23 -5.33 11.44
C GLU A 567 25.74 -4.66 10.15
N PHE A 568 26.04 -5.24 8.99
CA PHE A 568 25.68 -4.70 7.69
C PHE A 568 24.17 -4.48 7.54
N PHE A 569 23.35 -5.43 8.00
CA PHE A 569 21.88 -5.31 7.99
C PHE A 569 21.32 -4.28 9.00
N ASN A 570 22.04 -3.95 10.08
CA ASN A 570 21.60 -2.94 11.04
C ASN A 570 21.79 -1.51 10.50
N ARG A 571 22.76 -1.25 9.61
CA ARG A 571 23.01 0.08 9.00
C ARG A 571 22.13 0.33 7.76
N GLY A 572 20.86 -0.08 7.84
CA GLY A 572 19.96 -0.28 6.69
C GLY A 572 19.64 0.92 5.79
N VAL A 573 19.90 2.15 6.21
CA VAL A 573 19.71 3.36 5.36
C VAL A 573 20.59 3.29 4.12
N LEU A 574 21.85 2.90 4.26
CA LEU A 574 22.81 2.81 3.15
C LEU A 574 22.46 1.67 2.18
N TRP A 575 21.97 0.54 2.71
CA TRP A 575 21.53 -0.59 1.88
C TRP A 575 20.28 -0.23 1.06
N LEU A 576 19.28 0.43 1.68
CA LEU A 576 18.12 0.95 0.93
C LEU A 576 18.55 1.90 -0.19
N SER A 577 19.45 2.86 0.11
CA SER A 577 19.95 3.80 -0.90
C SER A 577 20.66 3.10 -2.05
N ALA A 578 21.53 2.13 -1.77
CA ALA A 578 22.24 1.36 -2.78
C ALA A 578 21.29 0.53 -3.67
N VAL A 579 20.34 -0.19 -3.07
CA VAL A 579 19.37 -1.02 -3.80
C VAL A 579 18.43 -0.14 -4.64
N VAL A 580 17.90 0.96 -4.09
CA VAL A 580 17.03 1.88 -4.84
C VAL A 580 17.79 2.49 -6.03
N VAL A 581 19.00 3.02 -5.84
CA VAL A 581 19.78 3.60 -6.94
C VAL A 581 20.10 2.54 -8.01
N PHE A 582 20.50 1.34 -7.62
CA PHE A 582 20.79 0.25 -8.57
C PHE A 582 19.54 -0.21 -9.33
N SER A 583 18.44 -0.52 -8.63
CA SER A 583 17.18 -0.95 -9.24
C SER A 583 16.56 0.13 -10.14
N THR A 584 16.62 1.41 -9.74
CA THR A 584 16.18 2.53 -10.60
C THR A 584 17.08 2.68 -11.83
N GLY A 585 18.39 2.54 -11.70
CA GLY A 585 19.33 2.51 -12.83
C GLY A 585 19.02 1.40 -13.84
N CYS A 586 18.81 0.17 -13.35
CA CYS A 586 18.39 -0.97 -14.19
C CYS A 586 17.03 -0.73 -14.84
N ALA A 587 16.05 -0.17 -14.12
CA ALA A 587 14.72 0.13 -14.66
C ALA A 587 14.78 1.18 -15.78
N ILE A 588 15.57 2.26 -15.62
CA ILE A 588 15.78 3.28 -16.65
C ILE A 588 16.50 2.67 -17.86
N GLY A 589 17.53 1.85 -17.65
CA GLY A 589 18.24 1.15 -18.73
C GLY A 589 17.35 0.21 -19.55
N LEU A 590 16.44 -0.51 -18.87
CA LEU A 590 15.43 -1.36 -19.53
C LEU A 590 14.35 -0.55 -20.25
N LEU A 591 13.94 0.60 -19.72
CA LEU A 591 13.01 1.49 -20.39
C LEU A 591 13.63 2.04 -21.69
N TRP A 592 14.89 2.46 -21.63
CA TRP A 592 15.65 2.98 -22.76
C TRP A 592 15.88 1.92 -23.85
N SER A 593 16.28 0.69 -23.47
CA SER A 593 16.44 -0.40 -24.44
C SER A 593 15.12 -0.85 -25.06
N SER A 594 14.02 -0.82 -24.30
CA SER A 594 12.66 -1.09 -24.80
C SER A 594 12.21 -0.04 -25.81
N LEU A 595 12.44 1.25 -25.54
CA LEU A 595 12.15 2.34 -26.48
C LEU A 595 13.00 2.23 -27.75
N GLY A 596 14.28 1.86 -27.64
CA GLY A 596 15.14 1.57 -28.79
C GLY A 596 14.64 0.39 -29.64
N ALA A 597 14.17 -0.69 -29.00
CA ALA A 597 13.60 -1.84 -29.68
C ALA A 597 12.27 -1.49 -30.40
N ILE A 598 11.41 -0.69 -29.77
CA ILE A 598 10.16 -0.17 -30.38
C ILE A 598 10.48 0.72 -31.60
N GLY A 599 11.46 1.62 -31.48
CA GLY A 599 11.92 2.46 -32.59
C GLY A 599 12.43 1.64 -33.77
N GLY A 600 13.25 0.62 -33.52
CA GLY A 600 13.71 -0.32 -34.54
C GLY A 600 12.58 -1.13 -35.18
N MET A 601 11.54 -1.50 -34.42
CA MET A 601 10.38 -2.22 -34.96
C MET A 601 9.50 -1.32 -35.86
N ILE A 602 9.31 -0.05 -35.47
CA ILE A 602 8.63 0.96 -36.31
C ILE A 602 9.41 1.22 -37.60
N GLN A 603 10.74 1.33 -37.51
CA GLN A 603 11.61 1.49 -38.68
C GLN A 603 11.56 0.28 -39.61
N GLY A 604 11.51 -0.95 -39.06
CA GLY A 604 11.31 -2.17 -39.83
C GLY A 604 9.99 -2.19 -40.59
N LEU A 605 8.88 -1.89 -39.90
CA LEU A 605 7.54 -1.79 -40.52
C LEU A 605 7.48 -0.72 -41.62
N TYR A 606 8.17 0.40 -41.45
CA TYR A 606 8.27 1.44 -42.47
C TYR A 606 9.06 0.98 -43.72
N MET A 607 10.15 0.22 -43.52
CA MET A 607 10.91 -0.37 -44.63
C MET A 607 10.12 -1.46 -45.36
N ASP A 608 9.40 -2.33 -44.65
CA ASP A 608 8.55 -3.35 -45.28
C ASP A 608 7.38 -2.71 -46.06
N PHE A 609 6.77 -1.64 -45.52
CA PHE A 609 5.71 -0.89 -46.20
C PHE A 609 6.20 -0.19 -47.48
N THR A 610 7.37 0.44 -47.44
CA THR A 610 7.96 1.08 -48.63
C THR A 610 8.48 0.06 -49.66
N ALA A 611 9.03 -1.07 -49.22
CA ALA A 611 9.39 -2.18 -50.10
C ALA A 611 8.16 -2.83 -50.76
N SER A 612 7.04 -2.94 -50.04
CA SER A 612 5.75 -3.40 -50.56
C SER A 612 5.24 -2.48 -51.68
N ARG A 613 5.22 -1.17 -51.44
CA ARG A 613 4.80 -0.16 -52.42
C ARG A 613 5.67 -0.15 -53.67
N ASN A 614 6.99 -0.15 -53.53
CA ASN A 614 7.89 -0.21 -54.69
C ASN A 614 7.68 -1.50 -55.53
N LYS A 615 7.10 -2.54 -54.94
CA LYS A 615 6.79 -3.82 -55.60
C LYS A 615 5.42 -3.81 -56.29
N SER A 616 4.42 -3.09 -55.78
CA SER A 616 3.18 -2.83 -56.52
C SER A 616 3.44 -1.94 -57.72
N ASP A 617 4.26 -0.90 -57.54
CA ASP A 617 4.55 0.08 -58.58
C ASP A 617 5.35 -0.57 -59.73
N ALA A 618 6.27 -1.51 -59.41
CA ALA A 618 6.99 -2.32 -60.39
C ALA A 618 6.13 -3.37 -61.12
N LEU A 619 5.05 -3.87 -60.48
CA LEU A 619 4.08 -4.78 -61.12
C LEU A 619 3.17 -4.02 -62.08
N GLY A 620 2.68 -2.83 -61.70
CA GLY A 620 1.88 -1.97 -62.57
C GLY A 620 2.61 -1.52 -63.84
N THR A 621 3.95 -1.45 -63.83
CA THR A 621 4.76 -1.21 -65.03
C THR A 621 5.05 -2.45 -65.87
N ALA A 622 4.78 -3.66 -65.37
CA ALA A 622 5.03 -4.91 -66.09
C ALA A 622 3.84 -5.35 -66.96
N GLU A 623 2.61 -4.99 -66.57
CA GLU A 623 1.39 -5.27 -67.35
C GLU A 623 1.22 -4.32 -68.55
N SER A 624 2.05 -3.28 -68.69
CA SER A 624 2.01 -2.33 -69.82
C SER A 624 2.95 -2.68 -70.99
N SER A 625 3.49 -3.90 -71.05
CA SER A 625 4.50 -4.30 -72.06
C SER A 625 4.26 -5.68 -72.67
N SER A 626 3.03 -5.97 -73.09
CA SER A 626 2.72 -7.12 -73.95
C SER A 626 1.54 -6.81 -74.87
N ASP A 627 1.78 -6.93 -76.18
CA ASP A 627 0.80 -6.98 -77.28
C ASP A 627 -0.08 -5.73 -77.54
N LEU A 628 -0.39 -5.35 -78.79
CA LEU A 628 0.00 -5.92 -80.08
C LEU A 628 0.06 -4.83 -81.18
N ASP A 629 0.82 -5.11 -82.24
CA ASP A 629 0.98 -4.27 -83.43
C ASP A 629 -0.19 -4.50 -84.42
N LEU A 630 -0.91 -3.42 -84.75
CA LEU A 630 -1.88 -3.36 -85.86
C LEU A 630 -1.86 -1.97 -86.50
N SER A 631 -2.00 -1.93 -87.82
CA SER A 631 -1.89 -0.70 -88.62
C SER A 631 -2.98 -0.58 -89.67
N ALA A 632 -3.17 0.67 -90.12
CA ALA A 632 -3.86 1.14 -91.33
C ALA A 632 -5.41 1.32 -91.30
N SER A 633 -5.81 2.26 -92.17
CA SER A 633 -7.16 2.61 -92.70
C SER A 633 -8.14 3.44 -91.85
N ASP A 634 -8.38 4.64 -92.39
CA ASP A 634 -9.67 5.32 -92.61
C ASP A 634 -10.34 6.19 -91.50
N GLU A 635 -10.30 7.50 -91.78
CA GLU A 635 -11.21 8.60 -91.39
C GLU A 635 -12.65 8.40 -91.95
N PRO A 636 -13.69 9.26 -91.68
CA PRO A 636 -13.67 10.56 -90.97
C PRO A 636 -14.82 10.85 -89.95
N GLU A 637 -14.66 11.99 -89.25
CA GLU A 637 -15.70 12.95 -88.80
C GLU A 637 -16.75 12.57 -87.70
N PRO A 638 -17.42 13.57 -87.06
CA PRO A 638 -18.02 13.39 -85.73
C PRO A 638 -19.55 13.63 -85.63
N GLU A 639 -20.18 13.14 -84.57
CA GLU A 639 -21.51 13.59 -84.11
C GLU A 639 -21.55 13.96 -82.62
N GLN A 640 -22.34 14.99 -82.30
CA GLN A 640 -22.72 15.38 -80.93
C GLN A 640 -24.06 14.73 -80.57
N SER A 641 -24.27 14.33 -79.31
CA SER A 641 -25.63 14.19 -78.76
C SER A 641 -25.69 14.53 -77.26
N THR A 642 -26.89 14.86 -76.76
CA THR A 642 -27.11 15.55 -75.48
C THR A 642 -28.17 14.86 -74.59
N GLY A 643 -27.95 14.90 -73.27
CA GLY A 643 -28.91 14.54 -72.21
C GLY A 643 -28.28 14.84 -70.84
N ASN A 644 -28.81 15.64 -69.89
CA ASN A 644 -30.18 15.87 -69.37
C ASN A 644 -30.85 14.58 -68.83
N LEU A 645 -31.46 14.51 -67.64
CA LEU A 645 -31.72 15.47 -66.51
C LEU A 645 -32.14 14.64 -65.24
N SER A 646 -32.39 15.12 -64.00
CA SER A 646 -32.41 16.45 -63.33
C SER A 646 -32.36 16.35 -61.78
N SER A 647 -31.58 17.23 -61.11
CA SER A 647 -31.80 17.77 -59.72
C SER A 647 -32.03 16.73 -58.57
N VAL A 648 -32.39 17.02 -57.29
CA VAL A 648 -32.71 18.21 -56.44
C VAL A 648 -32.39 17.85 -54.94
N PRO A 649 -32.22 18.81 -54.01
CA PRO A 649 -31.29 19.93 -53.90
C PRO A 649 -30.28 19.76 -52.71
N ALA A 650 -29.52 20.80 -52.37
CA ALA A 650 -28.60 20.83 -51.22
C ALA A 650 -29.20 21.51 -49.95
N VAL A 651 -28.52 21.35 -48.81
CA VAL A 651 -28.60 22.24 -47.64
C VAL A 651 -27.17 22.61 -47.24
N GLU A 652 -26.92 23.89 -47.00
CA GLU A 652 -25.59 24.46 -46.73
C GLU A 652 -25.64 25.33 -45.47
N VAL A 653 -24.69 25.14 -44.53
CA VAL A 653 -24.46 26.02 -43.38
C VAL A 653 -22.96 26.11 -43.10
N ALA A 654 -22.42 27.33 -43.06
CA ALA A 654 -21.01 27.63 -42.85
C ALA A 654 -20.67 27.88 -41.35
N PRO A 655 -19.38 27.82 -40.93
CA PRO A 655 -19.00 27.82 -39.52
C PRO A 655 -18.69 29.21 -38.93
N ALA A 656 -18.97 29.37 -37.63
CA ALA A 656 -18.57 30.49 -36.77
C ALA A 656 -18.68 30.05 -35.29
N ALA A 657 -17.94 30.60 -34.31
CA ALA A 657 -16.68 31.35 -34.31
C ALA A 657 -16.02 31.22 -32.91
N VAL A 658 -14.75 31.60 -32.76
CA VAL A 658 -14.06 31.54 -31.46
C VAL A 658 -14.45 32.72 -30.57
N ALA A 659 -14.77 32.46 -29.30
CA ALA A 659 -14.88 33.45 -28.24
C ALA A 659 -14.12 33.00 -27.00
N VAL A 660 -13.25 33.88 -26.47
CA VAL A 660 -12.49 33.66 -25.22
C VAL A 660 -13.17 34.45 -24.10
N ALA A 661 -13.37 33.83 -22.94
CA ALA A 661 -13.91 34.47 -21.74
C ALA A 661 -13.00 34.22 -20.53
N THR A 662 -12.82 35.24 -19.71
CA THR A 662 -11.97 35.22 -18.51
C THR A 662 -12.70 34.65 -17.28
N PRO A 663 -11.98 34.06 -16.31
CA PRO A 663 -12.60 33.48 -15.12
C PRO A 663 -12.84 34.53 -14.03
N ASP A 664 -14.10 34.76 -13.66
CA ASP A 664 -14.47 35.20 -12.32
C ASP A 664 -15.97 34.95 -12.05
N THR A 665 -16.37 34.92 -10.77
CA THR A 665 -17.74 34.64 -10.27
C THR A 665 -18.24 33.19 -10.41
N VAL A 666 -18.17 32.42 -9.31
CA VAL A 666 -18.93 31.16 -9.15
C VAL A 666 -20.15 31.43 -8.28
N VAL A 667 -21.35 31.35 -8.87
CA VAL A 667 -22.62 31.40 -8.12
C VAL A 667 -22.95 30.01 -7.59
N VAL A 668 -23.20 29.90 -6.28
CA VAL A 668 -23.60 28.63 -5.63
C VAL A 668 -25.12 28.48 -5.66
N THR A 669 -25.64 27.75 -6.66
CA THR A 669 -27.04 27.29 -6.66
C THR A 669 -27.15 25.88 -6.12
N SER A 670 -27.90 25.70 -5.03
CA SER A 670 -28.19 24.38 -4.46
C SER A 670 -29.25 23.63 -5.26
N LEU A 671 -28.94 22.41 -5.70
CA LEU A 671 -29.89 21.53 -6.37
C LEU A 671 -30.29 20.38 -5.43
N ARG A 672 -31.43 20.55 -4.73
CA ARG A 672 -32.18 19.43 -4.16
C ARG A 672 -32.91 18.71 -5.30
N GLY A 673 -32.56 17.46 -5.57
CA GLY A 673 -33.37 16.59 -6.44
C GLY A 673 -34.66 16.13 -5.73
N PRO A 674 -35.77 15.93 -6.46
CA PRO A 674 -37.03 15.44 -5.88
C PRO A 674 -36.98 13.93 -5.57
N ALA A 675 -37.89 13.49 -4.70
CA ALA A 675 -38.06 12.08 -4.32
C ALA A 675 -38.66 11.24 -5.48
N PRO A 676 -38.39 9.92 -5.52
CA PRO A 676 -38.95 9.02 -6.54
C PRO A 676 -40.45 8.74 -6.33
N PRO A 677 -41.23 8.49 -7.39
CA PRO A 677 -42.59 7.98 -7.27
C PRO A 677 -42.60 6.48 -6.90
N LEU A 678 -43.67 6.02 -6.24
CA LEU A 678 -43.89 4.60 -6.00
C LEU A 678 -44.14 3.86 -7.33
N ALA A 679 -43.59 2.66 -7.46
CA ALA A 679 -43.93 1.70 -8.52
C ALA A 679 -44.48 0.43 -7.89
N THR A 680 -45.63 -0.04 -8.38
CA THR A 680 -46.41 -1.12 -7.77
C THR A 680 -45.87 -2.51 -8.12
N VAL A 681 -46.05 -3.46 -7.20
CA VAL A 681 -45.76 -4.90 -7.40
C VAL A 681 -46.63 -5.48 -8.53
N VAL A 682 -46.00 -6.28 -9.41
CA VAL A 682 -46.64 -7.35 -10.19
C VAL A 682 -45.66 -8.53 -10.24
N GLU A 683 -46.15 -9.74 -9.96
CA GLU A 683 -45.37 -10.99 -10.03
C GLU A 683 -45.38 -11.59 -11.46
N VAL A 684 -44.22 -12.06 -11.92
CA VAL A 684 -44.01 -13.37 -12.60
C VAL A 684 -42.58 -13.84 -12.30
#